data_AF-A0AAW9LP31-F1
#
_entry.id   AF-A0AAW9LP31-F1
#
_cell.length_a   1.000
_cell.length_b   1.000
_cell.length_c   1.000
_cell.angle_alpha   90.00
_cell.angle_beta   90.00
_cell.angle_gamma   90.00
#
_symmetry.space_group_name_H-M   'P 1'
#
loop_
_entity.id
_entity.type
_entity.pdbx_description
1 polymer ?
#
loop_
_entity_poly.entity_id
_entity_poly.type
_entity_poly.pdbx_seq_one_letter_code
_entity_poly.pdbx_strand_id
1 'polypeptide(L)'
;MATPLPTPTQNPVPSTDIRDAVYAGAMMDEVVTSAGAYYVDRFGNKHLTIEGLRSYISPLGKAYTQAQATEAIASGEIADGALFFMFSDEVGVIARLQKNVGGTPVAQTEFIADGTYQLTSSNLIENSRASDSEKLPALFTGPDSGGKWGAASADMVAHGAVQSVQCPARPSTSDPAVNYVFQQELGYATGGQYIAASFLFRGDTTLAFWNLQPAAAGTLVSTRKDDLGDGTYQITVIYKLAGVSPGVAQYIYFGCQQRGASTSPCEIAFPQMAVADRPIFGVGGDMTMADRLNISGVIAPNLITNSYADPAYQMPRLRVGSIGWSAVSSISDTTIKNALTNAGAVSCLIANPVTAGTTTEALVEPFVYDTIARGQYAAAQFYVYVVPGSGLSAWDEVKKVSVFFADQDMSVAEITPDVISAITPNLFKVRATYQFTAQKPRRVAMGIQQTSTVSTFYTFGFFFACSGQPIREILESPSRDTGFNERVDGNARNIAFNPYGDTAQQLLPLFGTDGVWKTIAQLPTAVQSIAQFGAKGAVPAMRVTATPPGQFHDALVNVGLDSVKAGEYVAVEFCVYVAADAGANVEALLANAARAFFWYSSTGFVQVFASIREKLAANTYKMFAVYQYTQNATKVYFGARNQVTNADFYAFNFFAASSSTTILNITKGLVRDPQLEPWVTGLINASANPYPPVLPVNTPITGAEDLILLPDQMFVHPTSPLQIQCPQLMMNWTGDMIKFLDWSLRGISPSGQPYSLETSRTMDIDPTKTSTSVSFGFHNRQKPNQWSRRDVTLVRGPASVTASKKIALIGDSLTNRGQVSRLTQLLTTAGVTVTQTGTMSQDEGGKGEGRESWAAAHFVGKRTLLGSTRINISSDNPSSTTKNPFLFEATTAQKTANPTMCFLNTGSVSELSYADTQTGTFYTFDYRRYLDAQGFADPDVVSIALAWNDQAIGTTPDQYIAQINYMVSQIKVACPNARIAVAPYPMAFSSRSVWNATVSQYVRNVLGSFKGRQSEKLHIIPSWGIMPSDTAWSSDGSSINRDLLTGSYVDTRGDNIHWDTFGRQYMAYNCLYPFYIWACAQ
;
A
#
# COMPACT_ATOMS: atom_id res chain seq x y z
N MET A 1 36.88 -37.59 53.54
CA MET A 1 36.59 -38.68 52.58
C MET A 1 35.22 -38.41 51.99
N ALA A 2 35.15 -37.97 50.73
CA ALA A 2 33.89 -37.68 50.07
C ALA A 2 33.14 -38.98 49.77
N THR A 3 31.84 -39.02 50.07
CA THR A 3 30.96 -40.12 49.68
C THR A 3 30.98 -40.23 48.15
N PRO A 4 31.32 -41.39 47.55
CA PRO A 4 31.38 -41.51 46.10
C PRO A 4 30.01 -41.23 45.47
N LEU A 5 29.99 -40.45 44.39
CA LEU A 5 28.76 -40.17 43.65
C LEU A 5 28.18 -41.46 43.08
N PRO A 6 26.84 -41.64 43.14
CA PRO A 6 26.22 -42.79 42.52
C PRO A 6 26.42 -42.75 41.00
N THR A 7 26.61 -43.91 40.38
CA THR A 7 26.64 -44.02 38.92
C THR A 7 25.25 -43.67 38.35
N PRO A 8 25.11 -42.61 37.53
CA PRO A 8 23.82 -42.22 36.98
C PRO A 8 23.37 -43.20 35.90
N THR A 9 22.07 -43.23 35.64
CA THR A 9 21.45 -44.03 34.58
C THR A 9 21.36 -43.23 33.28
N GLN A 10 21.12 -43.93 32.17
CA GLN A 10 20.84 -43.34 30.85
C GLN A 10 19.33 -43.18 30.59
N ASN A 11 18.51 -43.11 31.65
CA ASN A 11 17.06 -42.92 31.49
C ASN A 11 16.75 -41.58 30.80
N PRO A 12 15.67 -41.50 29.99
CA PRO A 12 15.22 -40.25 29.37
C PRO A 12 15.03 -39.12 30.39
N VAL A 13 15.14 -37.87 29.95
CA VAL A 13 14.84 -36.68 30.77
C VAL A 13 13.32 -36.37 30.65
N PRO A 14 12.59 -36.16 31.76
CA PRO A 14 13.02 -36.23 33.16
C PRO A 14 13.10 -37.67 33.68
N SER A 15 14.10 -37.95 34.53
CA SER A 15 14.24 -39.24 35.24
C SER A 15 13.73 -39.11 36.67
N THR A 16 13.00 -40.12 37.13
CA THR A 16 12.57 -40.27 38.54
C THR A 16 13.53 -41.15 39.35
N ASP A 17 14.61 -41.65 38.75
CA ASP A 17 15.61 -42.46 39.44
C ASP A 17 16.43 -41.58 40.40
N ILE A 18 16.49 -42.00 41.66
CA ILE A 18 17.19 -41.26 42.73
C ILE A 18 18.68 -41.06 42.43
N ARG A 19 19.32 -41.99 41.69
CA ARG A 19 20.74 -41.88 41.32
C ARG A 19 20.98 -40.70 40.38
N ASP A 20 20.05 -40.46 39.45
CA ASP A 20 20.11 -39.34 38.52
C ASP A 20 19.89 -38.01 39.24
N ALA A 21 18.97 -37.98 40.22
CA ALA A 21 18.71 -36.79 41.02
C ALA A 21 19.92 -36.42 41.90
N VAL A 22 20.56 -37.40 42.54
CA VAL A 22 21.76 -37.17 43.37
C VAL A 22 22.96 -36.75 42.49
N TYR A 23 23.17 -37.40 41.35
CA TYR A 23 24.23 -37.02 40.40
C TYR A 23 24.01 -35.59 39.86
N ALA A 24 22.77 -35.26 39.44
CA ALA A 24 22.44 -33.93 38.96
C ALA A 24 22.63 -32.85 40.03
N GLY A 25 22.33 -33.14 41.31
CA GLY A 25 22.60 -32.24 42.42
C GLY A 25 24.10 -31.94 42.60
N ALA A 26 24.96 -32.95 42.46
CA ALA A 26 26.41 -32.76 42.54
C ALA A 26 26.98 -32.01 41.32
N MET A 27 26.46 -32.29 40.12
CA MET A 27 26.84 -31.54 38.92
C MET A 27 26.37 -30.08 38.99
N MET A 28 25.24 -29.79 39.66
CA MET A 28 24.80 -28.41 39.89
C MET A 28 25.77 -27.66 40.81
N ASP A 29 26.33 -28.31 41.83
CA ASP A 29 27.41 -27.72 42.64
C ASP A 29 28.63 -27.38 41.78
N GLU A 30 29.03 -28.29 40.88
CA GLU A 30 30.11 -28.04 39.92
C GLU A 30 29.78 -26.91 38.93
N VAL A 31 28.53 -26.83 38.43
CA VAL A 31 28.08 -25.73 37.57
C VAL A 31 28.24 -24.38 38.27
N VAL A 32 27.93 -24.31 39.56
CA VAL A 32 27.85 -23.06 40.32
C VAL A 32 29.20 -22.64 40.90
N THR A 33 30.02 -23.60 41.36
CA THR A 33 31.21 -23.32 42.17
C THR A 33 32.53 -23.61 41.47
N SER A 34 32.53 -24.36 40.36
CA SER A 34 33.76 -24.69 39.64
C SER A 34 34.35 -23.49 38.91
N ALA A 35 35.67 -23.35 38.98
CA ALA A 35 36.44 -22.41 38.15
C ALA A 35 36.67 -22.93 36.72
N GLY A 36 36.30 -24.18 36.42
CA GLY A 36 36.38 -24.74 35.08
C GLY A 36 35.26 -24.22 34.18
N ALA A 37 35.54 -24.00 32.90
CA ALA A 37 34.56 -23.42 31.96
C ALA A 37 33.41 -24.37 31.60
N TYR A 38 33.55 -25.68 31.85
CA TYR A 38 32.59 -26.68 31.44
C TYR A 38 32.42 -27.78 32.49
N TYR A 39 31.23 -28.38 32.52
CA TYR A 39 30.94 -29.63 33.20
C TYR A 39 30.39 -30.67 32.20
N VAL A 40 30.38 -31.95 32.58
CA VAL A 40 29.88 -33.05 31.74
C VAL A 40 28.63 -33.66 32.38
N ASP A 41 27.53 -33.72 31.64
CA ASP A 41 26.28 -34.29 32.13
C ASP A 41 26.31 -35.84 32.18
N ARG A 42 25.25 -36.44 32.71
CA ARG A 42 25.12 -37.90 32.84
C ARG A 42 25.08 -38.66 31.50
N PHE A 43 24.82 -37.96 30.39
CA PHE A 43 24.82 -38.52 29.03
C PHE A 43 26.19 -38.35 28.33
N GLY A 44 27.16 -37.71 29.00
CA GLY A 44 28.48 -37.42 28.45
C GLY A 44 28.56 -36.13 27.63
N ASN A 45 27.52 -35.29 27.66
CA ASN A 45 27.53 -34.02 26.93
C ASN A 45 28.18 -32.92 27.76
N LYS A 46 28.94 -32.06 27.07
CA LYS A 46 29.68 -30.95 27.68
C LYS A 46 28.83 -29.68 27.69
N HIS A 47 28.69 -29.05 28.84
CA HIS A 47 27.89 -27.84 29.07
C HIS A 47 28.70 -26.77 29.81
N LEU A 48 28.31 -25.50 29.72
CA LEU A 48 29.00 -24.39 30.40
C LEU A 48 28.65 -24.32 31.89
N THR A 49 29.63 -23.98 32.72
CA THR A 49 29.45 -23.57 34.12
C THR A 49 29.10 -22.07 34.22
N ILE A 50 28.78 -21.57 35.42
CA ILE A 50 28.60 -20.13 35.64
C ILE A 50 29.88 -19.35 35.31
N GLU A 51 31.06 -19.86 35.66
CA GLU A 51 32.33 -19.22 35.30
C GLU A 51 32.62 -19.29 33.79
N GLY A 52 32.24 -20.39 33.12
CA GLY A 52 32.22 -20.46 31.67
C GLY A 52 31.31 -19.40 31.05
N LEU A 53 30.09 -19.25 31.55
CA LEU A 53 29.15 -18.21 31.10
C LEU A 53 29.70 -16.80 31.35
N ARG A 54 30.34 -16.54 32.50
CA ARG A 54 30.97 -15.25 32.78
C ARG A 54 32.10 -14.96 31.81
N SER A 55 32.96 -15.93 31.55
CA SER A 55 34.10 -15.76 30.62
C SER A 55 33.65 -15.57 29.17
N TYR A 56 32.60 -16.27 28.72
CA TYR A 56 32.16 -16.24 27.32
C TYR A 56 31.07 -15.19 27.02
N ILE A 57 30.30 -14.73 28.01
CA ILE A 57 29.10 -13.90 27.80
C ILE A 57 29.16 -12.56 28.54
N SER A 58 29.78 -12.47 29.72
CA SER A 58 29.85 -11.22 30.51
C SER A 58 30.49 -10.03 29.77
N PRO A 59 31.56 -10.21 28.97
CA PRO A 59 32.17 -9.10 28.21
C PRO A 59 31.26 -8.47 27.15
N LEU A 60 30.19 -9.18 26.73
CA LEU A 60 29.27 -8.74 25.68
C LEU A 60 28.03 -8.01 26.21
N GLY A 61 27.76 -8.05 27.52
CA GLY A 61 26.55 -7.49 28.14
C GLY A 61 26.74 -6.20 28.93
N LYS A 62 27.99 -5.79 29.22
CA LYS A 62 28.33 -4.63 30.04
C LYS A 62 29.32 -3.73 29.29
N ALA A 63 29.00 -2.45 29.15
CA ALA A 63 29.95 -1.45 28.66
C ALA A 63 30.76 -0.87 29.83
N TYR A 64 32.06 -0.74 29.66
CA TYR A 64 33.01 -0.28 30.69
C TYR A 64 33.43 1.17 30.42
N THR A 65 33.71 1.96 31.47
CA THR A 65 34.56 3.15 31.30
C THR A 65 36.04 2.75 31.21
N GLN A 66 36.93 3.65 30.78
CA GLN A 66 38.37 3.38 30.68
C GLN A 66 38.97 2.87 32.01
N ALA A 67 38.58 3.46 33.13
CA ALA A 67 39.04 3.04 34.46
C ALA A 67 38.54 1.63 34.79
N GLN A 68 37.26 1.36 34.58
CA GLN A 68 36.65 0.05 34.86
C GLN A 68 37.20 -1.06 33.98
N ALA A 69 37.45 -0.78 32.69
CA ALA A 69 38.08 -1.73 31.77
C ALA A 69 39.50 -2.08 32.21
N THR A 70 40.27 -1.10 32.69
CA THR A 70 41.63 -1.30 33.18
C THR A 70 41.64 -2.17 34.45
N GLU A 71 40.72 -1.92 35.38
CA GLU A 71 40.55 -2.75 36.58
C GLU A 71 40.08 -4.17 36.25
N ALA A 72 39.13 -4.33 35.33
CA ALA A 72 38.61 -5.63 34.91
C ALA A 72 39.64 -6.47 34.13
N ILE A 73 40.54 -5.83 33.38
CA ILE A 73 41.68 -6.51 32.77
C ILE A 73 42.69 -6.93 33.84
N ALA A 74 43.01 -6.05 34.79
CA ALA A 74 43.97 -6.34 35.86
C ALA A 74 43.49 -7.44 36.82
N SER A 75 42.17 -7.53 37.06
CA SER A 75 41.56 -8.57 37.89
C SER A 75 41.41 -9.93 37.18
N GLY A 76 41.60 -9.97 35.86
CA GLY A 76 41.40 -11.15 35.03
C GLY A 76 39.94 -11.38 34.60
N GLU A 77 39.01 -10.47 34.89
CA GLU A 77 37.62 -10.52 34.44
C GLU A 77 37.52 -10.45 32.90
N ILE A 78 38.37 -9.64 32.26
CA ILE A 78 38.52 -9.58 30.80
C ILE A 78 39.79 -10.33 30.42
N ALA A 79 39.65 -11.59 30.02
CA ALA A 79 40.76 -12.43 29.62
C ALA A 79 41.53 -11.86 28.41
N ASP A 80 42.81 -12.23 28.27
CA ASP A 80 43.60 -11.86 27.11
C ASP A 80 42.96 -12.41 25.82
N GLY A 81 42.88 -11.56 24.80
CA GLY A 81 42.18 -11.84 23.55
C GLY A 81 40.66 -11.65 23.57
N ALA A 82 40.04 -11.36 24.72
CA ALA A 82 38.59 -11.18 24.82
C ALA A 82 38.13 -9.84 24.24
N LEU A 83 36.95 -9.85 23.61
CA LEU A 83 36.26 -8.67 23.09
C LEU A 83 35.28 -8.11 24.13
N PHE A 84 35.20 -6.79 24.27
CA PHE A 84 34.32 -6.10 25.22
C PHE A 84 33.99 -4.68 24.75
N PHE A 85 32.92 -4.06 25.26
CA PHE A 85 32.56 -2.67 24.90
C PHE A 85 33.04 -1.65 25.93
N MET A 86 33.51 -0.50 25.46
CA MET A 86 33.83 0.66 26.30
C MET A 86 33.01 1.88 25.89
N PHE A 87 32.46 2.64 26.85
CA PHE A 87 31.79 3.91 26.57
C PHE A 87 32.75 4.87 25.88
N SER A 88 32.23 5.59 24.88
CA SER A 88 33.02 6.53 24.07
C SER A 88 32.63 7.97 24.40
N ASP A 89 33.61 8.86 24.48
CA ASP A 89 33.40 10.32 24.57
C ASP A 89 33.29 10.97 23.17
N GLU A 90 33.37 10.15 22.12
CA GLU A 90 33.27 10.59 20.73
C GLU A 90 31.83 10.96 20.36
N VAL A 91 31.68 12.12 19.73
CA VAL A 91 30.37 12.63 19.29
C VAL A 91 29.73 11.62 18.33
N GLY A 92 28.51 11.17 18.65
CA GLY A 92 27.76 10.23 17.81
C GLY A 92 28.05 8.74 18.08
N VAL A 93 28.92 8.42 19.04
CA VAL A 93 29.26 7.03 19.42
C VAL A 93 28.98 6.82 20.91
N ILE A 94 28.06 5.92 21.24
CA ILE A 94 27.73 5.56 22.63
C ILE A 94 28.84 4.67 23.23
N ALA A 95 29.32 3.67 22.48
CA ALA A 95 30.38 2.76 22.95
C ALA A 95 31.16 2.12 21.80
N ARG A 96 32.45 1.81 21.98
CA ARG A 96 33.32 1.12 21.01
C ARG A 96 33.65 -0.30 21.44
N LEU A 97 33.72 -1.22 20.49
CA LEU A 97 34.24 -2.56 20.72
C LEU A 97 35.77 -2.48 20.90
N GLN A 98 36.27 -3.21 21.88
CA GLN A 98 37.67 -3.26 22.30
C GLN A 98 38.08 -4.72 22.41
N LYS A 99 39.38 -4.99 22.21
CA LYS A 99 39.99 -6.30 22.47
C LYS A 99 41.09 -6.15 23.50
N ASN A 100 41.13 -6.98 24.52
CA ASN A 100 42.28 -7.05 25.41
C ASN A 100 43.43 -7.73 24.63
N VAL A 101 44.54 -7.02 24.41
CA VAL A 101 45.74 -7.54 23.77
C VAL A 101 46.92 -7.33 24.71
N GLY A 102 47.37 -8.40 25.35
CA GLY A 102 48.51 -8.37 26.28
C GLY A 102 48.29 -7.47 27.49
N GLY A 103 47.05 -7.35 27.98
CA GLY A 103 46.68 -6.48 29.11
C GLY A 103 46.32 -5.05 28.72
N THR A 104 46.22 -4.75 27.43
CA THR A 104 45.87 -3.40 26.92
C THR A 104 44.58 -3.46 26.10
N PRO A 105 43.58 -2.59 26.36
CA PRO A 105 42.43 -2.40 25.48
C PRO A 105 42.87 -1.84 24.12
N VAL A 106 42.55 -2.56 23.04
CA VAL A 106 42.80 -2.12 21.66
C VAL A 106 41.46 -1.98 20.93
N ALA A 107 41.18 -0.78 20.43
CA ALA A 107 39.94 -0.47 19.76
C ALA A 107 39.77 -1.30 18.48
N GLN A 108 38.57 -1.84 18.31
CA GLN A 108 38.14 -2.51 17.09
C GLN A 108 37.32 -1.55 16.23
N THR A 109 37.04 -1.97 15.00
CA THR A 109 36.30 -1.16 14.01
C THR A 109 34.83 -0.95 14.38
N GLU A 110 34.26 -1.84 15.18
CA GLU A 110 32.84 -1.91 15.53
C GLU A 110 32.48 -0.99 16.71
N PHE A 111 31.32 -0.34 16.65
CA PHE A 111 30.83 0.57 17.69
C PHE A 111 29.29 0.64 17.73
N ILE A 112 28.76 1.20 18.81
CA ILE A 112 27.33 1.50 19.02
C ILE A 112 27.15 3.01 18.79
N ALA A 113 26.36 3.38 17.79
CA ALA A 113 26.10 4.78 17.43
C ALA A 113 24.98 5.41 18.27
N ASP A 114 25.04 6.73 18.45
CA ASP A 114 23.95 7.54 19.01
C ASP A 114 22.80 7.67 18.00
N GLY A 115 21.55 7.54 18.47
CA GLY A 115 20.34 7.52 17.66
C GLY A 115 20.09 8.81 16.88
N THR A 116 20.74 9.91 17.27
CA THR A 116 20.70 11.20 16.57
C THR A 116 21.39 11.16 15.19
N TYR A 117 22.37 10.26 15.00
CA TYR A 117 23.10 10.09 13.73
C TYR A 117 22.56 8.96 12.83
N GLN A 118 21.74 8.04 13.37
CA GLN A 118 21.05 7.05 12.53
C GLN A 118 19.86 7.64 11.74
N LEU A 119 19.47 8.89 12.04
CA LEU A 119 18.50 9.65 11.26
C LEU A 119 19.13 10.39 10.06
N THR A 120 20.45 10.32 9.89
CA THR A 120 21.16 10.95 8.77
C THR A 120 21.78 9.90 7.84
N SER A 121 20.96 9.12 7.13
CA SER A 121 20.99 9.02 5.65
C SER A 121 20.28 7.78 5.06
N SER A 122 19.50 8.04 4.01
CA SER A 122 19.57 7.28 2.74
C SER A 122 19.30 8.16 1.50
N ASN A 123 19.03 9.46 1.67
CA ASN A 123 18.86 10.43 0.57
C ASN A 123 19.25 11.85 1.02
N LEU A 124 20.46 12.03 1.57
CA LEU A 124 20.96 13.39 1.79
C LEU A 124 21.45 13.92 0.43
N ILE A 125 20.62 14.76 -0.19
CA ILE A 125 21.04 15.64 -1.27
C ILE A 125 21.55 16.90 -0.58
N GLU A 126 22.87 17.08 -0.48
CA GLU A 126 23.45 18.41 -0.29
C GLU A 126 23.57 19.05 -1.67
N ASN A 127 22.44 19.48 -2.24
CA ASN A 127 22.46 20.21 -3.50
C ASN A 127 22.07 21.66 -3.34
N SER A 128 22.86 22.44 -4.10
CA SER A 128 22.54 23.69 -4.76
C SER A 128 22.19 24.85 -3.84
N ARG A 129 23.00 25.91 -3.92
CA ARG A 129 22.69 27.23 -3.37
C ARG A 129 21.24 27.54 -3.64
N ALA A 130 20.43 27.50 -2.59
CA ALA A 130 19.13 28.14 -2.62
C ALA A 130 19.28 29.66 -2.35
N SER A 131 20.45 30.09 -1.82
CA SER A 131 20.67 31.45 -1.31
C SER A 131 22.11 31.92 -1.37
N ASP A 132 22.32 33.23 -1.54
CA ASP A 132 23.66 33.84 -1.44
C ASP A 132 24.32 33.69 -0.07
N SER A 133 23.56 33.28 0.95
CA SER A 133 24.00 33.08 2.32
C SER A 133 24.65 31.72 2.61
N GLU A 134 24.59 30.75 1.69
CA GLU A 134 25.22 29.43 1.87
C GLU A 134 26.74 29.51 1.62
N LYS A 135 27.52 28.78 2.43
CA LYS A 135 28.98 28.80 2.34
C LYS A 135 29.45 28.19 1.03
N LEU A 136 30.24 28.95 0.26
CA LEU A 136 30.85 28.48 -0.97
C LEU A 136 31.93 27.42 -0.68
N PRO A 137 32.14 26.44 -1.58
CA PRO A 137 33.28 25.54 -1.50
C PRO A 137 34.59 26.32 -1.39
N ALA A 138 35.52 25.77 -0.62
CA ALA A 138 36.86 26.35 -0.52
C ALA A 138 37.52 26.32 -1.90
N LEU A 139 37.92 27.50 -2.38
CA LEU A 139 38.66 27.66 -3.62
C LEU A 139 40.16 27.62 -3.30
N PHE A 140 40.85 26.62 -3.84
CA PHE A 140 42.30 26.53 -3.79
C PHE A 140 42.86 27.07 -5.10
N THR A 141 43.46 28.26 -5.05
CA THR A 141 44.17 28.87 -6.17
C THR A 141 45.68 28.74 -6.00
N GLY A 142 46.41 28.65 -7.13
CA GLY A 142 47.87 28.72 -7.14
C GLY A 142 48.39 30.15 -6.94
N PRO A 143 49.71 30.33 -6.67
CA PRO A 143 50.33 31.60 -6.28
C PRO A 143 50.05 32.81 -7.19
N ASP A 144 49.66 32.58 -8.46
CA ASP A 144 49.51 33.63 -9.47
C ASP A 144 48.05 33.85 -9.95
N SER A 145 47.03 33.43 -9.19
CA SER A 145 45.64 33.45 -9.68
C SER A 145 44.66 34.20 -8.77
N GLY A 146 44.28 35.40 -9.20
CA GLY A 146 43.23 36.25 -8.61
C GLY A 146 41.80 35.74 -8.81
N GLY A 147 41.60 34.43 -8.90
CA GLY A 147 40.28 33.81 -8.98
C GLY A 147 39.55 34.04 -7.66
N LYS A 148 38.64 35.00 -7.62
CA LYS A 148 37.66 35.14 -6.55
C LYS A 148 36.31 34.75 -7.15
N TRP A 149 35.42 34.25 -6.31
CA TRP A 149 34.01 34.15 -6.69
C TRP A 149 33.52 35.52 -7.15
N GLY A 150 33.09 35.58 -8.40
CA GLY A 150 32.56 36.77 -9.05
C GLY A 150 31.14 36.51 -9.55
N ALA A 151 30.52 37.54 -10.15
CA ALA A 151 29.26 37.35 -10.86
C ALA A 151 29.48 36.41 -12.05
N ALA A 152 28.57 35.46 -12.23
CA ALA A 152 28.61 34.53 -13.36
C ALA A 152 28.38 35.26 -14.70
N SER A 153 28.97 34.76 -15.79
CA SER A 153 28.71 35.28 -17.13
C SER A 153 27.25 35.08 -17.52
N ALA A 154 26.78 35.84 -18.51
CA ALA A 154 25.40 35.77 -18.98
C ALA A 154 24.97 34.33 -19.31
N ASP A 155 25.87 33.55 -19.90
CA ASP A 155 25.60 32.17 -20.30
C ASP A 155 25.61 31.20 -19.12
N MET A 156 26.46 31.40 -18.11
CA MET A 156 26.39 30.63 -16.88
C MET A 156 25.15 30.98 -16.06
N VAL A 157 24.77 32.25 -16.03
CA VAL A 157 23.52 32.74 -15.42
C VAL A 157 22.32 32.14 -16.15
N ALA A 158 22.38 31.94 -17.48
CA ALA A 158 21.37 31.24 -18.29
C ALA A 158 21.01 29.87 -17.68
N HIS A 159 22.01 29.19 -17.12
CA HIS A 159 21.86 27.87 -16.51
C HIS A 159 21.84 27.89 -14.98
N GLY A 160 21.52 29.03 -14.36
CA GLY A 160 21.25 29.13 -12.92
C GLY A 160 22.46 29.47 -12.04
N ALA A 161 23.65 29.73 -12.61
CA ALA A 161 24.79 30.18 -11.83
C ALA A 161 24.61 31.63 -11.37
N VAL A 162 24.72 31.88 -10.06
CA VAL A 162 24.75 33.24 -9.51
C VAL A 162 26.19 33.76 -9.37
N GLN A 163 27.10 32.88 -8.95
CA GLN A 163 28.51 33.15 -8.86
C GLN A 163 29.31 32.10 -9.61
N SER A 164 30.41 32.52 -10.22
CA SER A 164 31.35 31.65 -10.92
C SER A 164 32.78 32.09 -10.66
N VAL A 165 33.72 31.26 -11.10
CA VAL A 165 35.13 31.64 -11.23
C VAL A 165 35.47 31.65 -12.72
N GLN A 166 35.92 32.80 -13.20
CA GLN A 166 36.47 32.97 -14.54
C GLN A 166 37.93 32.50 -14.52
N CYS A 167 38.22 31.49 -15.35
CA CYS A 167 39.56 30.98 -15.62
C CYS A 167 40.07 31.59 -16.94
N PRO A 168 40.90 32.66 -16.92
CA PRO A 168 41.37 33.30 -18.15
C PRO A 168 42.28 32.39 -18.98
N ALA A 169 42.31 32.64 -20.30
CA ALA A 169 43.22 31.97 -21.24
C ALA A 169 44.69 32.24 -20.89
N ARG A 170 45.57 31.29 -21.22
CA ARG A 170 46.99 31.35 -20.91
C ARG A 170 47.87 31.31 -22.17
N PRO A 171 48.71 32.34 -22.41
CA PRO A 171 49.50 32.45 -23.63
C PRO A 171 50.85 31.70 -23.59
N SER A 172 51.30 31.12 -22.47
CA SER A 172 52.64 30.52 -22.34
C SER A 172 52.62 29.02 -21.99
N THR A 173 53.47 28.23 -22.65
CA THR A 173 53.70 26.81 -22.38
C THR A 173 54.71 26.54 -21.26
N SER A 174 55.51 27.54 -20.84
CA SER A 174 56.61 27.40 -19.86
C SER A 174 56.16 27.48 -18.39
N ASP A 175 54.86 27.42 -18.17
CA ASP A 175 54.19 28.16 -17.10
C ASP A 175 53.41 27.09 -16.28
N PRO A 176 53.66 26.92 -14.96
CA PRO A 176 53.20 25.75 -14.20
C PRO A 176 51.67 25.67 -14.19
N ALA A 177 51.09 24.47 -14.38
CA ALA A 177 49.64 24.29 -14.53
C ALA A 177 48.88 24.96 -13.37
N VAL A 178 47.96 25.87 -13.72
CA VAL A 178 47.12 26.55 -12.73
C VAL A 178 45.81 25.79 -12.65
N ASN A 179 45.51 25.28 -11.45
CA ASN A 179 44.26 24.62 -11.16
C ASN A 179 43.38 25.59 -10.36
N TYR A 180 42.15 25.80 -10.83
CA TYR A 180 41.11 26.44 -10.03
C TYR A 180 40.29 25.31 -9.44
N VAL A 181 40.64 24.92 -8.21
CA VAL A 181 40.16 23.71 -7.56
C VAL A 181 39.14 24.07 -6.49
N PHE A 182 37.97 23.48 -6.58
CA PHE A 182 37.00 23.48 -5.49
C PHE A 182 37.11 22.16 -4.73
N GLN A 183 36.89 22.24 -3.43
CA GLN A 183 36.88 21.08 -2.54
C GLN A 183 35.53 20.98 -1.85
N GLN A 184 34.95 19.79 -1.87
CA GLN A 184 33.82 19.42 -1.01
C GLN A 184 34.23 18.30 -0.06
N GLU A 185 33.82 18.41 1.21
CA GLU A 185 34.12 17.43 2.26
C GLU A 185 33.25 16.17 2.13
N LEU A 186 33.88 15.02 2.32
CA LEU A 186 33.28 13.67 2.24
C LEU A 186 33.50 12.84 3.51
N GLY A 187 33.98 13.44 4.60
CA GLY A 187 34.31 12.73 5.85
C GLY A 187 33.14 11.93 6.45
N TYR A 188 31.90 12.27 6.10
CA TYR A 188 30.69 11.56 6.51
C TYR A 188 30.32 10.36 5.63
N ALA A 189 30.87 10.24 4.43
CA ALA A 189 30.52 9.18 3.49
C ALA A 189 31.17 7.84 3.87
N THR A 190 30.41 6.76 3.76
CA THR A 190 30.83 5.40 4.15
C THR A 190 31.26 4.59 2.94
N GLY A 191 32.29 3.75 3.11
CA GLY A 191 32.73 2.81 2.09
C GLY A 191 31.57 1.93 1.58
N GLY A 192 31.51 1.71 0.27
CA GLY A 192 30.42 1.01 -0.41
C GLY A 192 29.34 1.93 -1.01
N GLN A 193 29.23 3.17 -0.52
CA GLN A 193 28.29 4.17 -1.04
C GLN A 193 28.71 4.72 -2.40
N TYR A 194 27.72 5.21 -3.15
CA TYR A 194 27.90 5.94 -4.40
C TYR A 194 27.87 7.44 -4.15
N ILE A 195 28.83 8.15 -4.74
CA ILE A 195 28.97 9.60 -4.68
C ILE A 195 28.76 10.13 -6.10
N ALA A 196 27.81 11.03 -6.29
CA ALA A 196 27.66 11.78 -7.54
C ALA A 196 27.97 13.25 -7.27
N ALA A 197 28.80 13.87 -8.10
CA ALA A 197 29.03 15.30 -8.11
C ALA A 197 28.72 15.88 -9.49
N SER A 198 28.08 17.05 -9.54
CA SER A 198 27.70 17.73 -10.78
C SER A 198 28.06 19.21 -10.71
N PHE A 199 28.62 19.79 -11.77
CA PHE A 199 28.95 21.20 -11.83
C PHE A 199 28.81 21.78 -13.24
N LEU A 200 28.60 23.09 -13.34
CA LEU A 200 28.54 23.82 -14.60
C LEU A 200 29.94 24.24 -15.05
N PHE A 201 30.23 24.01 -16.31
CA PHE A 201 31.53 24.29 -16.92
C PHE A 201 31.34 24.91 -18.30
N ARG A 202 31.95 26.05 -18.56
CA ARG A 202 31.92 26.73 -19.86
C ARG A 202 33.32 26.81 -20.42
N GLY A 203 33.46 26.49 -21.70
CA GLY A 203 34.74 26.42 -22.40
C GLY A 203 35.09 24.99 -22.83
N ASP A 204 36.35 24.74 -23.17
CA ASP A 204 36.79 23.42 -23.61
C ASP A 204 36.72 22.40 -22.45
N THR A 205 35.81 21.42 -22.56
CA THR A 205 35.59 20.40 -21.52
C THR A 205 36.78 19.48 -21.26
N THR A 206 37.83 19.53 -22.06
CA THR A 206 39.12 18.86 -21.77
C THR A 206 39.88 19.54 -20.62
N LEU A 207 39.54 20.81 -20.32
CA LEU A 207 40.08 21.57 -19.20
C LEU A 207 39.30 21.33 -17.90
N ALA A 208 38.15 20.67 -17.93
CA ALA A 208 37.43 20.29 -16.72
C ALA A 208 38.09 19.08 -16.05
N PHE A 209 38.26 19.11 -14.74
CA PHE A 209 38.83 17.99 -13.98
C PHE A 209 38.00 17.67 -12.74
N TRP A 210 38.15 16.43 -12.26
CA TRP A 210 37.61 15.95 -11.01
C TRP A 210 38.51 14.85 -10.44
N ASN A 211 38.62 14.77 -9.12
CA ASN A 211 39.39 13.74 -8.45
C ASN A 211 38.89 13.47 -7.04
N LEU A 212 38.87 12.21 -6.62
CA LEU A 212 38.59 11.81 -5.24
C LEU A 212 39.89 11.80 -4.43
N GLN A 213 39.85 12.16 -3.14
CA GLN A 213 41.02 12.17 -2.27
C GLN A 213 40.81 11.33 -1.00
N PRO A 214 41.68 10.35 -0.71
CA PRO A 214 42.74 9.84 -1.59
C PRO A 214 42.15 9.20 -2.86
N ALA A 215 42.89 9.21 -3.98
CA ALA A 215 42.40 8.65 -5.25
C ALA A 215 42.03 7.15 -5.16
N ALA A 216 42.64 6.43 -4.22
CA ALA A 216 42.33 5.03 -3.94
C ALA A 216 41.01 4.82 -3.15
N ALA A 217 40.37 5.89 -2.67
CA ALA A 217 39.17 5.81 -1.84
C ALA A 217 37.92 5.33 -2.59
N GLY A 218 37.94 5.27 -3.92
CA GLY A 218 36.80 4.85 -4.71
C GLY A 218 37.12 4.68 -6.18
N THR A 219 36.26 3.98 -6.90
CA THR A 219 36.37 3.75 -8.35
C THR A 219 35.41 4.68 -9.08
N LEU A 220 35.89 5.36 -10.13
CA LEU A 220 35.04 6.16 -11.03
C LEU A 220 34.12 5.21 -11.80
N VAL A 221 32.81 5.37 -11.63
CA VAL A 221 31.76 4.55 -12.24
C VAL A 221 31.33 5.14 -13.59
N SER A 222 31.10 6.45 -13.63
CA SER A 222 30.66 7.12 -14.86
C SER A 222 30.96 8.61 -14.85
N THR A 223 31.12 9.16 -16.05
CA THR A 223 31.22 10.60 -16.31
C THR A 223 30.25 10.95 -17.42
N ARG A 224 29.38 11.93 -17.18
CA ARG A 224 28.40 12.43 -18.15
C ARG A 224 28.68 13.90 -18.41
N LYS A 225 28.61 14.30 -19.68
CA LYS A 225 28.75 15.68 -20.13
C LYS A 225 27.51 16.02 -20.93
N ASP A 226 26.68 16.88 -20.39
CA ASP A 226 25.47 17.35 -21.04
C ASP A 226 25.76 18.74 -21.61
N ASP A 227 25.70 18.91 -22.94
CA ASP A 227 25.84 20.21 -23.60
C ASP A 227 24.56 21.01 -23.39
N LEU A 228 24.69 22.18 -22.76
CA LEU A 228 23.57 23.06 -22.45
C LEU A 228 23.41 24.20 -23.45
N GLY A 229 24.30 24.29 -24.45
CA GLY A 229 24.35 25.38 -25.41
C GLY A 229 25.39 26.45 -25.08
N ASP A 230 25.71 27.28 -26.08
CA ASP A 230 26.63 28.43 -26.00
C ASP A 230 28.03 28.11 -25.44
N GLY A 231 28.46 26.84 -25.48
CA GLY A 231 29.74 26.39 -24.94
C GLY A 231 29.72 26.13 -23.42
N THR A 232 28.53 26.05 -22.81
CA THR A 232 28.31 25.67 -21.41
C THR A 232 27.86 24.22 -21.32
N TYR A 233 28.40 23.49 -20.35
CA TYR A 233 28.20 22.06 -20.15
C TYR A 233 27.87 21.78 -18.68
N GLN A 234 26.99 20.82 -18.43
CA GLN A 234 26.86 20.20 -17.11
C GLN A 234 27.71 18.93 -17.08
N ILE A 235 28.65 18.89 -16.14
CA ILE A 235 29.56 17.75 -15.96
C ILE A 235 29.12 17.00 -14.71
N THR A 236 28.72 15.74 -14.86
CA THR A 236 28.35 14.85 -13.75
C THR A 236 29.35 13.70 -13.65
N VAL A 237 29.82 13.43 -12.44
CA VAL A 237 30.83 12.40 -12.16
C VAL A 237 30.34 11.52 -11.02
N ILE A 238 30.51 10.21 -11.14
CA ILE A 238 30.00 9.25 -10.17
C ILE A 238 31.12 8.32 -9.74
N TYR A 239 31.37 8.24 -8.44
CA TYR A 239 32.32 7.33 -7.80
C TYR A 239 31.58 6.32 -6.94
N LYS A 240 32.14 5.11 -6.82
CA LYS A 240 31.78 4.15 -5.78
C LYS A 240 32.92 4.08 -4.77
N LEU A 241 32.64 4.38 -3.51
CA LEU A 241 33.64 4.33 -2.45
C LEU A 241 34.04 2.89 -2.15
N ALA A 242 35.34 2.66 -1.94
CA ALA A 242 35.91 1.37 -1.59
C ALA A 242 35.83 1.14 -0.07
N GLY A 243 35.78 -0.12 0.37
CA GLY A 243 35.74 -0.48 1.79
C GLY A 243 34.34 -0.37 2.42
N VAL A 244 34.28 -0.36 3.75
CA VAL A 244 33.03 -0.36 4.56
C VAL A 244 33.05 0.63 5.74
N SER A 245 34.14 1.38 5.92
CA SER A 245 34.31 2.32 7.04
C SER A 245 33.82 3.73 6.66
N PRO A 246 33.36 4.57 7.60
CA PRO A 246 33.17 6.00 7.35
C PRO A 246 34.50 6.72 7.03
N GLY A 247 34.44 7.79 6.24
CA GLY A 247 35.58 8.68 5.97
C GLY A 247 36.65 8.11 5.04
N VAL A 248 36.33 7.09 4.22
CA VAL A 248 37.30 6.51 3.27
C VAL A 248 37.76 7.54 2.24
N ALA A 249 36.84 8.40 1.80
CA ALA A 249 37.15 9.59 1.02
C ALA A 249 37.05 10.82 1.91
N GLN A 250 38.09 11.66 1.89
CA GLN A 250 38.12 12.90 2.65
C GLN A 250 37.50 14.04 1.87
N TYR A 251 37.83 14.13 0.58
CA TYR A 251 37.37 15.21 -0.29
C TYR A 251 37.08 14.73 -1.71
N ILE A 252 36.16 15.41 -2.38
CA ILE A 252 36.09 15.41 -3.84
C ILE A 252 36.53 16.78 -4.36
N TYR A 253 37.48 16.76 -5.29
CA TYR A 253 37.96 17.92 -6.02
C TYR A 253 37.29 17.98 -7.38
N PHE A 254 36.92 19.17 -7.80
CA PHE A 254 36.47 19.46 -9.16
C PHE A 254 36.87 20.87 -9.52
N GLY A 255 37.01 21.15 -10.82
CA GLY A 255 37.54 22.44 -11.22
C GLY A 255 37.89 22.57 -12.69
N CYS A 256 38.63 23.64 -12.99
CA CYS A 256 39.28 23.86 -14.28
C CYS A 256 40.81 23.70 -14.11
N GLN A 257 41.46 23.02 -15.05
CA GLN A 257 42.90 22.87 -15.11
C GLN A 257 43.42 23.42 -16.44
N GLN A 258 44.09 24.57 -16.39
CA GLN A 258 44.70 25.21 -17.55
C GLN A 258 46.11 24.62 -17.77
N ARG A 259 46.31 23.91 -18.90
CA ARG A 259 47.58 23.26 -19.27
C ARG A 259 48.20 23.90 -20.51
N GLY A 260 49.50 24.17 -20.49
CA GLY A 260 50.25 24.68 -21.65
C GLY A 260 49.71 26.03 -22.19
N ALA A 261 49.91 26.26 -23.49
CA ALA A 261 49.27 27.38 -24.20
C ALA A 261 47.79 27.03 -24.42
N SER A 262 46.95 27.48 -23.50
CA SER A 262 45.50 27.37 -23.61
C SER A 262 44.94 28.69 -24.10
N THR A 263 44.51 28.73 -25.36
CA THR A 263 43.99 29.96 -26.00
C THR A 263 42.54 30.25 -25.61
N SER A 264 41.88 29.35 -24.89
CA SER A 264 40.45 29.45 -24.58
C SER A 264 40.21 29.68 -23.08
N PRO A 265 39.55 30.78 -22.69
CA PRO A 265 39.12 30.95 -21.32
C PRO A 265 38.04 29.92 -20.99
N CYS A 266 37.94 29.55 -19.71
CA CYS A 266 36.84 28.74 -19.22
C CYS A 266 36.25 29.35 -17.95
N GLU A 267 35.05 28.93 -17.60
CA GLU A 267 34.34 29.42 -16.43
C GLU A 267 33.68 28.23 -15.73
N ILE A 268 33.60 28.29 -14.42
CA ILE A 268 33.07 27.19 -13.60
C ILE A 268 32.15 27.71 -12.50
N ALA A 269 31.01 27.04 -12.35
CA ALA A 269 29.96 27.42 -11.42
C ALA A 269 29.29 26.19 -10.75
N PHE A 270 28.34 26.48 -9.87
CA PHE A 270 27.70 25.65 -8.85
C PHE A 270 27.96 24.12 -8.84
N PRO A 271 28.54 23.58 -7.76
CA PRO A 271 28.62 22.14 -7.52
C PRO A 271 27.45 21.61 -6.71
N GLN A 272 27.02 20.42 -7.10
CA GLN A 272 25.96 19.63 -6.48
C GLN A 272 26.54 18.28 -6.10
N MET A 273 26.17 17.73 -4.94
CA MET A 273 26.61 16.41 -4.51
C MET A 273 25.48 15.57 -3.89
N ALA A 274 25.52 14.26 -4.17
CA ALA A 274 24.61 13.28 -3.61
C ALA A 274 25.39 12.04 -3.16
N VAL A 275 25.01 11.49 -2.01
CA VAL A 275 25.56 10.26 -1.44
C VAL A 275 24.44 9.24 -1.26
N ALA A 276 24.63 8.01 -1.73
CA ALA A 276 23.60 6.98 -1.68
C ALA A 276 24.16 5.57 -1.46
N ASP A 277 23.41 4.71 -0.75
CA ASP A 277 23.73 3.29 -0.57
C ASP A 277 23.44 2.44 -1.81
N ARG A 278 22.82 3.03 -2.84
CA ARG A 278 22.42 2.38 -4.09
C ARG A 278 23.10 3.06 -5.28
N PRO A 279 23.29 2.36 -6.41
CA PRO A 279 23.78 3.00 -7.63
C PRO A 279 22.90 4.20 -8.00
N ILE A 280 23.53 5.36 -8.20
CA ILE A 280 22.88 6.61 -8.63
C ILE A 280 23.36 6.99 -10.02
N PHE A 281 22.51 7.68 -10.78
CA PHE A 281 22.75 8.08 -12.17
C PHE A 281 23.13 9.55 -12.35
N GLY A 282 23.10 10.33 -11.26
CA GLY A 282 23.45 11.75 -11.25
C GLY A 282 23.00 12.42 -9.96
N VAL A 283 23.26 13.72 -9.86
CA VAL A 283 22.95 14.49 -8.66
C VAL A 283 21.54 15.08 -8.79
N GLY A 284 20.55 14.37 -8.26
CA GLY A 284 19.13 14.75 -8.38
C GLY A 284 18.18 13.63 -8.82
N GLY A 285 18.65 12.38 -8.99
CA GLY A 285 17.78 11.27 -9.37
C GLY A 285 17.26 11.34 -10.81
N ASP A 286 18.10 11.79 -11.75
CA ASP A 286 17.71 11.99 -13.14
C ASP A 286 17.28 10.69 -13.85
N MET A 287 15.97 10.55 -14.00
CA MET A 287 15.31 9.71 -14.99
C MET A 287 15.49 10.31 -16.39
N THR A 288 15.70 9.46 -17.41
CA THR A 288 15.86 9.89 -18.81
C THR A 288 14.59 10.61 -19.32
N MET A 289 14.65 11.36 -20.44
CA MET A 289 13.45 12.00 -21.01
C MET A 289 12.33 10.97 -21.33
N ALA A 290 12.72 9.75 -21.71
CA ALA A 290 11.78 8.64 -21.91
C ALA A 290 11.16 8.17 -20.58
N ASP A 291 11.94 8.12 -19.50
CA ASP A 291 11.46 7.76 -18.17
C ASP A 291 10.59 8.86 -17.53
N ARG A 292 10.87 10.14 -17.81
CA ARG A 292 10.06 11.30 -17.38
C ARG A 292 8.72 11.37 -18.12
N LEU A 293 8.66 10.93 -19.37
CA LEU A 293 7.42 10.81 -20.14
C LEU A 293 6.59 9.57 -19.76
N ASN A 294 7.21 8.57 -19.13
CA ASN A 294 6.58 7.32 -18.66
C ASN A 294 6.08 7.36 -17.21
N ILE A 295 6.35 8.42 -16.44
CA ILE A 295 5.74 8.59 -15.12
C ILE A 295 4.27 9.00 -15.28
N SER A 296 3.36 8.13 -14.88
CA SER A 296 1.99 8.53 -14.54
C SER A 296 2.00 9.24 -13.18
N GLY A 297 2.36 10.53 -13.18
CA GLY A 297 2.44 11.35 -11.96
C GLY A 297 3.25 12.63 -12.16
N VAL A 298 2.77 13.73 -11.56
CA VAL A 298 3.32 15.09 -11.57
C VAL A 298 4.84 15.11 -11.38
N ILE A 299 5.60 15.63 -12.36
CA ILE A 299 7.05 15.87 -12.24
C ILE A 299 7.30 17.37 -12.11
N ALA A 300 7.04 17.87 -10.90
CA ALA A 300 7.68 19.01 -10.25
C ALA A 300 7.05 19.11 -8.85
N PRO A 301 7.80 19.51 -7.81
CA PRO A 301 7.20 19.78 -6.51
C PRO A 301 6.10 20.81 -6.72
N ASN A 302 4.91 20.52 -6.19
CA ASN A 302 3.85 21.50 -6.00
C ASN A 302 4.47 22.77 -5.39
N LEU A 303 4.78 23.80 -6.19
CA LEU A 303 4.96 25.16 -5.71
C LEU A 303 3.57 25.70 -5.38
N ILE A 304 2.96 25.12 -4.34
CA ILE A 304 1.81 25.71 -3.66
C ILE A 304 2.41 26.76 -2.74
N THR A 305 2.57 27.97 -3.24
CA THR A 305 2.80 29.14 -2.39
C THR A 305 1.46 29.50 -1.76
N ASN A 306 1.14 28.77 -0.68
CA ASN A 306 -0.08 28.99 0.06
C ASN A 306 -0.04 30.39 0.70
N SER A 307 -0.87 31.31 0.20
CA SER A 307 -1.12 32.61 0.84
C SER A 307 -2.08 32.51 2.04
N TYR A 308 -2.47 31.29 2.46
CA TYR A 308 -3.44 31.04 3.53
C TYR A 308 -2.80 30.70 4.90
N ALA A 309 -1.48 30.73 5.05
CA ALA A 309 -0.83 30.45 6.33
C ALA A 309 0.14 31.57 6.70
N ASP A 310 -0.15 32.24 7.82
CA ASP A 310 0.78 32.90 8.74
C ASP A 310 1.87 33.83 8.13
N PRO A 311 2.02 35.10 8.58
CA PRO A 311 3.17 35.94 8.21
C PRO A 311 4.55 35.32 8.51
N ALA A 312 4.64 34.19 9.21
CA ALA A 312 5.84 33.38 9.39
C ALA A 312 6.25 32.50 8.18
N TYR A 313 5.43 32.36 7.13
CA TYR A 313 5.78 31.61 5.89
C TYR A 313 6.02 32.54 4.69
N GLN A 314 6.98 32.18 3.81
CA GLN A 314 7.41 33.02 2.69
C GLN A 314 6.30 33.19 1.63
N MET A 315 5.73 34.40 1.55
CA MET A 315 4.85 34.83 0.45
C MET A 315 5.56 34.65 -0.91
N PRO A 316 4.83 34.39 -2.00
CA PRO A 316 5.40 34.39 -3.34
C PRO A 316 6.15 35.70 -3.62
N ARG A 317 7.32 35.63 -4.27
CA ARG A 317 8.08 36.82 -4.67
C ARG A 317 7.27 37.61 -5.70
N LEU A 318 7.21 38.94 -5.52
CA LEU A 318 6.64 39.85 -6.50
C LEU A 318 7.62 40.04 -7.66
N ARG A 319 7.09 40.10 -8.89
CA ARG A 319 7.90 40.48 -10.04
C ARG A 319 8.40 41.92 -9.86
N VAL A 320 9.61 42.21 -10.33
CA VAL A 320 10.17 43.57 -10.30
C VAL A 320 9.22 44.52 -11.05
N GLY A 321 8.75 45.58 -10.39
CA GLY A 321 7.79 46.54 -10.95
C GLY A 321 6.31 46.22 -10.69
N SER A 322 5.99 45.09 -10.03
CA SER A 322 4.62 44.76 -9.63
C SER A 322 4.16 45.49 -8.37
N ILE A 323 2.85 45.66 -8.25
CA ILE A 323 2.19 46.25 -7.08
C ILE A 323 2.46 45.39 -5.84
N GLY A 324 2.66 46.06 -4.70
CA GLY A 324 2.89 45.41 -3.41
C GLY A 324 1.70 44.63 -2.86
N TRP A 325 1.99 43.70 -1.95
CA TRP A 325 0.97 43.00 -1.17
C TRP A 325 0.24 43.95 -0.24
N SER A 326 -1.09 43.91 -0.27
CA SER A 326 -1.97 44.58 0.68
C SER A 326 -2.68 43.54 1.54
N ALA A 327 -2.74 43.76 2.85
CA ALA A 327 -3.55 42.92 3.71
C ALA A 327 -5.03 43.09 3.35
N VAL A 328 -5.79 42.00 3.26
CA VAL A 328 -7.23 42.08 2.98
C VAL A 328 -7.95 42.84 4.10
N SER A 329 -7.46 42.71 5.33
CA SER A 329 -7.95 43.46 6.48
C SER A 329 -7.85 44.99 6.33
N SER A 330 -6.87 45.50 5.55
CA SER A 330 -6.68 46.94 5.31
C SER A 330 -7.52 47.54 4.19
N ILE A 331 -8.28 46.72 3.44
CA ILE A 331 -9.19 47.22 2.40
C ILE A 331 -10.36 47.97 3.06
N SER A 332 -10.70 49.18 2.62
CA SER A 332 -11.80 49.95 3.24
C SER A 332 -13.19 49.45 2.81
N ASP A 333 -13.32 49.04 1.54
CA ASP A 333 -14.56 48.49 1.01
C ASP A 333 -14.87 47.13 1.64
N THR A 334 -15.93 47.09 2.43
CA THR A 334 -16.31 45.92 3.22
C THR A 334 -16.87 44.80 2.35
N THR A 335 -17.48 45.12 1.20
CA THR A 335 -18.00 44.14 0.25
C THR A 335 -16.84 43.38 -0.39
N ILE A 336 -15.82 44.12 -0.84
CA ILE A 336 -14.62 43.56 -1.46
C ILE A 336 -13.83 42.78 -0.42
N LYS A 337 -13.57 43.37 0.75
CA LYS A 337 -12.89 42.68 1.86
C LYS A 337 -13.56 41.36 2.20
N ASN A 338 -14.87 41.34 2.34
CA ASN A 338 -15.62 40.12 2.66
C ASN A 338 -15.57 39.12 1.51
N ALA A 339 -15.67 39.57 0.26
CA ALA A 339 -15.55 38.68 -0.89
C ALA A 339 -14.18 37.99 -0.96
N LEU A 340 -13.10 38.74 -0.76
CA LEU A 340 -11.74 38.18 -0.70
C LEU A 340 -11.51 37.30 0.53
N THR A 341 -11.95 37.72 1.71
CA THR A 341 -11.82 36.95 2.96
C THR A 341 -12.61 35.64 2.89
N ASN A 342 -13.81 35.66 2.29
CA ASN A 342 -14.63 34.47 2.10
C ASN A 342 -14.04 33.51 1.06
N ALA A 343 -13.32 34.04 0.08
CA ALA A 343 -12.47 33.26 -0.81
C ALA A 343 -11.13 32.87 -0.15
N GLY A 344 -10.94 33.20 1.14
CA GLY A 344 -9.81 32.82 1.99
C GLY A 344 -8.52 33.61 1.81
N ALA A 345 -8.58 34.78 1.15
CA ALA A 345 -7.43 35.66 1.01
C ALA A 345 -7.09 36.38 2.33
N VAL A 346 -5.85 36.26 2.79
CA VAL A 346 -5.31 37.07 3.89
C VAL A 346 -4.64 38.34 3.35
N SER A 347 -4.05 38.26 2.15
CA SER A 347 -3.42 39.35 1.42
C SER A 347 -3.75 39.25 -0.07
N CYS A 348 -3.73 40.38 -0.77
CA CYS A 348 -3.96 40.46 -2.22
C CYS A 348 -3.12 41.57 -2.86
N LEU A 349 -2.99 41.51 -4.19
CA LEU A 349 -2.45 42.60 -5.00
C LEU A 349 -3.62 43.46 -5.49
N ILE A 350 -3.56 44.78 -5.32
CA ILE A 350 -4.65 45.70 -5.66
C ILE A 350 -4.24 46.55 -6.87
N ALA A 351 -4.74 46.21 -8.04
CA ALA A 351 -4.51 46.95 -9.28
C ALA A 351 -5.61 47.99 -9.52
N ASN A 352 -5.32 49.24 -9.17
CA ASN A 352 -6.20 50.39 -9.40
C ASN A 352 -6.29 50.76 -10.89
N PRO A 353 -7.29 51.54 -11.30
CA PRO A 353 -7.41 51.99 -12.69
C PRO A 353 -6.19 52.81 -13.13
N VAL A 354 -5.78 52.64 -14.39
CA VAL A 354 -4.58 53.27 -14.96
C VAL A 354 -4.93 54.36 -15.97
N THR A 355 -3.98 55.23 -16.32
CA THR A 355 -4.18 56.23 -17.38
C THR A 355 -4.32 55.53 -18.74
N ALA A 356 -5.14 56.09 -19.64
CA ALA A 356 -5.30 55.53 -20.98
C ALA A 356 -3.94 55.38 -21.69
N GLY A 357 -3.63 54.18 -22.16
CA GLY A 357 -2.35 53.86 -22.82
C GLY A 357 -1.20 53.50 -21.87
N THR A 358 -1.41 53.44 -20.55
CA THR A 358 -0.42 52.92 -19.60
C THR A 358 -0.87 51.58 -19.02
N THR A 359 0.07 50.82 -18.46
CA THR A 359 -0.20 49.53 -17.81
C THR A 359 0.36 49.51 -16.40
N THR A 360 -0.21 48.66 -15.53
CA THR A 360 0.36 48.37 -14.21
C THR A 360 0.21 46.88 -13.91
N GLU A 361 1.23 46.29 -13.27
CA GLU A 361 1.32 44.85 -13.08
C GLU A 361 1.01 44.43 -11.65
N ALA A 362 0.13 43.44 -11.48
CA ALA A 362 -0.14 42.74 -10.23
C ALA A 362 0.26 41.27 -10.41
N LEU A 363 1.57 41.02 -10.49
CA LEU A 363 2.14 39.73 -10.86
C LEU A 363 2.99 39.12 -9.74
N VAL A 364 2.84 37.81 -9.59
CA VAL A 364 3.69 36.95 -8.77
C VAL A 364 4.59 36.13 -9.68
N GLU A 365 5.87 35.99 -9.30
CA GLU A 365 6.89 35.29 -10.07
C GLU A 365 7.52 34.13 -9.28
N PRO A 366 7.13 32.87 -9.55
CA PRO A 366 7.93 31.70 -9.23
C PRO A 366 9.14 31.53 -10.17
N PHE A 367 10.29 31.21 -9.58
CA PHE A 367 11.48 30.77 -10.30
C PHE A 367 11.39 29.28 -10.61
N VAL A 368 11.52 28.91 -11.88
CA VAL A 368 11.23 27.53 -12.37
C VAL A 368 12.40 26.88 -13.13
N TYR A 369 13.54 27.55 -13.12
CA TYR A 369 14.73 27.31 -13.96
C TYR A 369 15.21 25.87 -14.05
N ASP A 370 15.08 25.07 -12.99
CA ASP A 370 15.64 23.70 -12.94
C ASP A 370 14.58 22.59 -12.88
N THR A 371 13.32 22.98 -12.66
CA THR A 371 12.19 22.07 -12.43
C THR A 371 11.37 21.77 -13.67
N ILE A 372 11.47 22.58 -14.72
CA ILE A 372 10.67 22.44 -15.94
C ILE A 372 11.57 22.19 -17.15
N ALA A 373 11.19 21.25 -18.01
CA ALA A 373 11.87 20.93 -19.27
C ALA A 373 11.06 21.40 -20.49
N ARG A 374 11.75 21.57 -21.63
CA ARG A 374 11.13 21.77 -22.94
C ARG A 374 10.18 20.60 -23.25
N GLY A 375 8.97 20.91 -23.69
CA GLY A 375 7.90 19.96 -24.02
C GLY A 375 6.87 19.75 -22.91
N GLN A 376 7.14 20.19 -21.68
CA GLN A 376 6.19 20.09 -20.57
C GLN A 376 5.08 21.15 -20.66
N TYR A 377 3.90 20.78 -20.14
CA TYR A 377 2.77 21.67 -19.91
C TYR A 377 2.88 22.29 -18.52
N ALA A 378 2.85 23.60 -18.43
CA ALA A 378 2.58 24.34 -17.19
C ALA A 378 1.11 24.71 -17.12
N ALA A 379 0.58 24.73 -15.91
CA ALA A 379 -0.69 25.34 -15.57
C ALA A 379 -0.47 26.29 -14.41
N ALA A 380 -1.07 27.47 -14.50
CA ALA A 380 -1.08 28.45 -13.44
C ALA A 380 -2.52 28.86 -13.17
N GLN A 381 -2.86 29.03 -11.90
CA GLN A 381 -4.23 29.27 -11.45
C GLN A 381 -4.24 30.30 -10.32
N PHE A 382 -5.16 31.27 -10.40
CA PHE A 382 -5.31 32.29 -9.38
C PHE A 382 -6.72 32.88 -9.36
N TYR A 383 -6.99 33.68 -8.33
CA TYR A 383 -8.29 34.31 -8.11
C TYR A 383 -8.22 35.81 -8.40
N VAL A 384 -9.28 36.32 -9.01
CA VAL A 384 -9.43 37.73 -9.40
C VAL A 384 -10.80 38.24 -8.99
N TYR A 385 -10.85 39.20 -8.08
CA TYR A 385 -12.05 40.00 -7.86
C TYR A 385 -12.00 41.27 -8.71
N VAL A 386 -13.03 41.53 -9.51
CA VAL A 386 -13.14 42.68 -10.41
C VAL A 386 -14.22 43.64 -9.92
N VAL A 387 -13.86 44.90 -9.77
CA VAL A 387 -14.81 46.00 -9.66
C VAL A 387 -14.88 46.68 -11.02
N PRO A 388 -15.89 46.37 -11.85
CA PRO A 388 -15.97 46.95 -13.19
C PRO A 388 -16.37 48.43 -13.11
N GLY A 389 -15.86 49.22 -14.05
CA GLY A 389 -16.38 50.57 -14.28
C GLY A 389 -17.87 50.57 -14.65
N SER A 390 -18.54 51.70 -14.43
CA SER A 390 -19.97 51.83 -14.73
C SER A 390 -20.30 51.45 -16.18
N GLY A 391 -21.29 50.55 -16.35
CA GLY A 391 -21.71 50.06 -17.66
C GLY A 391 -20.85 48.94 -18.25
N LEU A 392 -19.80 48.50 -17.56
CA LEU A 392 -18.97 47.36 -17.97
C LEU A 392 -19.33 46.10 -17.18
N SER A 393 -19.13 44.93 -17.79
CA SER A 393 -19.29 43.66 -17.11
C SER A 393 -17.97 43.19 -16.53
N ALA A 394 -18.00 42.68 -15.30
CA ALA A 394 -16.82 42.12 -14.63
C ALA A 394 -16.22 40.93 -15.43
N TRP A 395 -17.08 40.17 -16.11
CA TRP A 395 -16.71 39.04 -16.96
C TRP A 395 -15.93 39.48 -18.22
N ASP A 396 -16.35 40.58 -18.86
CA ASP A 396 -15.63 41.10 -20.02
C ASP A 396 -14.36 41.82 -19.63
N GLU A 397 -14.32 42.43 -18.45
CA GLU A 397 -13.13 43.10 -17.92
C GLU A 397 -12.03 42.08 -17.54
N VAL A 398 -12.36 40.98 -16.83
CA VAL A 398 -11.35 39.96 -16.46
C VAL A 398 -10.69 39.32 -17.67
N LYS A 399 -11.44 39.12 -18.77
CA LYS A 399 -10.94 38.56 -20.04
C LYS A 399 -9.86 39.42 -20.72
N LYS A 400 -9.82 40.73 -20.45
CA LYS A 400 -8.92 41.69 -21.11
C LYS A 400 -7.56 41.83 -20.42
N VAL A 401 -7.46 41.43 -19.14
CA VAL A 401 -6.34 41.85 -18.27
C VAL A 401 -5.59 40.69 -17.60
N SER A 402 -6.13 39.48 -17.64
CA SER A 402 -5.48 38.28 -17.07
C SER A 402 -4.39 37.78 -17.99
N VAL A 403 -3.14 37.77 -17.52
CA VAL A 403 -1.98 37.42 -18.33
C VAL A 403 -1.09 36.42 -17.59
N PHE A 404 -0.56 35.46 -18.35
CA PHE A 404 0.50 34.58 -17.91
C PHE A 404 1.72 34.81 -18.80
N PHE A 405 2.88 34.97 -18.18
CA PHE A 405 4.14 35.19 -18.89
C PHE A 405 5.08 34.01 -18.65
N ALA A 406 5.55 33.41 -19.74
CA ALA A 406 6.72 32.55 -19.71
C ALA A 406 7.91 33.36 -20.21
N ASP A 407 8.89 33.61 -19.34
CA ASP A 407 10.12 34.27 -19.74
C ASP A 407 11.07 33.24 -20.36
N GLN A 408 11.37 33.41 -21.64
CA GLN A 408 12.43 32.75 -22.39
C GLN A 408 13.38 33.86 -22.83
N ASP A 409 14.69 33.65 -22.85
CA ASP A 409 15.68 34.73 -22.98
C ASP A 409 15.31 35.86 -23.97
N MET A 410 14.97 37.03 -23.39
CA MET A 410 14.55 38.28 -24.06
C MET A 410 13.22 38.22 -24.84
N SER A 411 12.42 37.18 -24.68
CA SER A 411 11.08 37.04 -25.25
C SER A 411 10.06 36.65 -24.18
N VAL A 412 8.99 37.43 -24.11
CA VAL A 412 7.89 37.21 -23.18
C VAL A 412 6.71 36.69 -23.98
N ALA A 413 6.29 35.46 -23.73
CA ALA A 413 5.06 34.92 -24.30
C ALA A 413 3.87 35.32 -23.41
N GLU A 414 3.02 36.22 -23.89
CA GLU A 414 1.73 36.53 -23.29
C GLU A 414 0.74 35.40 -23.62
N ILE A 415 0.24 34.74 -22.58
CA ILE A 415 -0.68 33.61 -22.71
C ILE A 415 -2.05 34.03 -22.20
N THR A 416 -3.04 33.94 -23.08
CA THR A 416 -4.45 34.12 -22.73
C THR A 416 -4.93 32.93 -21.87
N PRO A 417 -5.67 33.17 -20.79
CA PRO A 417 -6.25 32.09 -19.99
C PRO A 417 -7.11 31.15 -20.83
N ASP A 418 -6.93 29.85 -20.64
CA ASP A 418 -7.74 28.81 -21.29
C ASP A 418 -9.06 28.60 -20.53
N VAL A 419 -9.10 28.93 -19.23
CA VAL A 419 -10.31 28.86 -18.41
C VAL A 419 -10.47 30.12 -17.55
N ILE A 420 -11.66 30.71 -17.66
CA ILE A 420 -12.17 31.72 -16.72
C ILE A 420 -13.51 31.20 -16.22
N SER A 421 -13.64 31.04 -14.92
CA SER A 421 -14.87 30.57 -14.28
C SER A 421 -15.32 31.56 -13.23
N ALA A 422 -16.55 32.05 -13.36
CA ALA A 422 -17.16 32.89 -12.33
C ALA A 422 -17.46 32.05 -11.10
N ILE A 423 -16.95 32.50 -9.97
CA ILE A 423 -17.31 31.99 -8.64
C ILE A 423 -18.47 32.82 -8.11
N THR A 424 -18.39 34.13 -8.34
CA THR A 424 -19.47 35.08 -8.11
C THR A 424 -19.52 36.03 -9.33
N PRO A 425 -20.51 36.93 -9.42
CA PRO A 425 -20.59 37.87 -10.55
C PRO A 425 -19.31 38.70 -10.77
N ASN A 426 -18.52 38.89 -9.72
CA ASN A 426 -17.33 39.74 -9.73
C ASN A 426 -16.04 39.00 -9.33
N LEU A 427 -16.12 37.73 -8.89
CA LEU A 427 -14.95 36.92 -8.52
C LEU A 427 -14.77 35.79 -9.53
N PHE A 428 -13.57 35.69 -10.08
CA PHE A 428 -13.24 34.70 -11.10
C PHE A 428 -12.06 33.85 -10.66
N LYS A 429 -12.17 32.56 -10.96
CA LYS A 429 -11.04 31.64 -11.02
C LYS A 429 -10.47 31.70 -12.43
N VAL A 430 -9.19 32.02 -12.53
CA VAL A 430 -8.49 32.19 -13.79
C VAL A 430 -7.41 31.12 -13.89
N ARG A 431 -7.33 30.46 -15.03
CA ARG A 431 -6.30 29.48 -15.34
C ARG A 431 -5.78 29.68 -16.76
N ALA A 432 -4.46 29.57 -16.93
CA ALA A 432 -3.84 29.30 -18.21
C ALA A 432 -3.04 28.02 -18.14
N THR A 433 -3.03 27.33 -19.28
CA THR A 433 -2.11 26.25 -19.57
C THR A 433 -1.22 26.62 -20.75
N TYR A 434 0.06 26.31 -20.66
CA TYR A 434 1.02 26.55 -21.74
C TYR A 434 2.01 25.40 -21.86
N GLN A 435 2.31 25.00 -23.10
CA GLN A 435 3.35 24.01 -23.36
C GLN A 435 4.63 24.69 -23.81
N PHE A 436 5.75 24.43 -23.14
CA PHE A 436 7.04 25.02 -23.47
C PHE A 436 7.70 24.33 -24.67
N THR A 437 7.26 24.64 -25.89
CA THR A 437 7.71 23.92 -27.10
C THR A 437 9.02 24.45 -27.70
N ALA A 438 9.41 25.69 -27.42
CA ALA A 438 10.58 26.35 -28.02
C ALA A 438 11.84 26.26 -27.15
N GLN A 439 11.80 26.74 -25.90
CA GLN A 439 12.94 26.78 -24.96
C GLN A 439 12.51 26.45 -23.52
N LYS A 440 13.48 26.21 -22.64
CA LYS A 440 13.25 26.00 -21.20
C LYS A 440 12.81 27.32 -20.55
N PRO A 441 11.71 27.38 -19.79
CA PRO A 441 11.29 28.61 -19.15
C PRO A 441 12.21 28.97 -17.98
N ARG A 442 12.53 30.26 -17.90
CA ARG A 442 13.35 30.83 -16.81
C ARG A 442 12.47 31.22 -15.63
N ARG A 443 11.42 31.97 -15.91
CA ARG A 443 10.44 32.47 -14.94
C ARG A 443 9.04 32.20 -15.46
N VAL A 444 8.10 32.01 -14.53
CA VAL A 444 6.68 32.12 -14.85
C VAL A 444 6.11 33.24 -14.00
N ALA A 445 5.44 34.20 -14.63
CA ALA A 445 4.68 35.21 -13.90
C ALA A 445 3.17 34.98 -14.12
N MET A 446 2.41 35.12 -13.04
CA MET A 446 0.97 34.91 -13.03
C MET A 446 0.26 36.01 -12.27
N GLY A 447 -0.82 36.53 -12.85
CA GLY A 447 -1.65 37.57 -12.26
C GLY A 447 -2.30 38.45 -13.32
N ILE A 448 -2.32 39.76 -13.08
CA ILE A 448 -3.03 40.72 -13.94
C ILE A 448 -2.10 41.79 -14.46
N GLN A 449 -2.18 42.06 -15.77
CA GLN A 449 -1.70 43.29 -16.37
C GLN A 449 -2.88 44.23 -16.57
N GLN A 450 -2.99 45.21 -15.69
CA GLN A 450 -4.10 46.14 -15.65
C GLN A 450 -3.95 47.19 -16.77
N THR A 451 -4.99 47.31 -17.60
CA THR A 451 -5.10 48.25 -18.71
C THR A 451 -6.38 49.10 -18.66
N SER A 452 -7.31 48.77 -17.74
CA SER A 452 -8.58 49.46 -17.60
C SER A 452 -8.41 50.80 -16.90
N THR A 453 -9.04 51.84 -17.47
CA THR A 453 -9.05 53.20 -16.91
C THR A 453 -10.15 53.41 -15.87
N VAL A 454 -11.03 52.43 -15.68
CA VAL A 454 -12.21 52.55 -14.82
C VAL A 454 -12.45 51.35 -13.89
N SER A 455 -11.80 50.21 -14.11
CA SER A 455 -12.01 49.00 -13.31
C SER A 455 -10.84 48.74 -12.35
N THR A 456 -11.12 48.15 -11.18
CA THR A 456 -10.10 47.78 -10.17
C THR A 456 -10.06 46.25 -10.01
N PHE A 457 -8.86 45.68 -9.88
CA PHE A 457 -8.66 44.23 -9.76
C PHE A 457 -7.95 43.87 -8.47
N TYR A 458 -8.42 42.81 -7.81
CA TYR A 458 -7.80 42.25 -6.62
C TYR A 458 -7.39 40.81 -6.89
N THR A 459 -6.08 40.55 -6.91
CA THR A 459 -5.51 39.26 -7.32
C THR A 459 -4.91 38.54 -6.13
N PHE A 460 -5.22 37.25 -5.94
CA PHE A 460 -4.77 36.45 -4.80
C PHE A 460 -4.82 34.94 -5.08
N GLY A 461 -4.27 34.14 -4.16
CA GLY A 461 -4.37 32.67 -4.19
C GLY A 461 -3.72 32.05 -5.43
N PHE A 462 -2.38 32.11 -5.51
CA PHE A 462 -1.62 31.69 -6.68
C PHE A 462 -1.19 30.21 -6.59
N PHE A 463 -1.41 29.46 -7.67
CA PHE A 463 -1.06 28.04 -7.79
C PHE A 463 -0.35 27.78 -9.12
N PHE A 464 0.66 26.90 -9.08
CA PHE A 464 1.46 26.56 -10.24
C PHE A 464 1.77 25.06 -10.28
N ALA A 465 1.62 24.45 -11.46
CA ALA A 465 1.90 23.04 -11.69
C ALA A 465 2.55 22.80 -13.06
N CYS A 466 3.35 21.75 -13.17
CA CYS A 466 4.00 21.32 -14.42
C CYS A 466 3.87 19.81 -14.63
N SER A 467 3.76 19.40 -15.89
CA SER A 467 3.49 18.00 -16.27
C SER A 467 4.03 17.68 -17.65
N GLY A 468 4.44 16.42 -17.86
CA GLY A 468 4.71 15.89 -19.21
C GLY A 468 3.45 15.67 -20.07
N GLN A 469 2.26 15.79 -19.47
CA GLN A 469 0.95 15.62 -20.11
C GLN A 469 0.10 16.90 -20.00
N PRO A 470 -0.86 17.15 -20.91
CA PRO A 470 -1.77 18.30 -20.81
C PRO A 470 -2.45 18.36 -19.44
N ILE A 471 -2.30 19.47 -18.72
CA ILE A 471 -2.89 19.65 -17.40
C ILE A 471 -4.32 20.13 -17.57
N ARG A 472 -5.29 19.31 -17.15
CA ARG A 472 -6.71 19.69 -17.21
C ARG A 472 -7.18 20.49 -16.00
N GLU A 473 -6.62 20.28 -14.81
CA GLU A 473 -6.97 20.99 -13.57
C GLU A 473 -5.79 21.01 -12.57
N ILE A 474 -5.71 22.05 -11.73
CA ILE A 474 -4.79 22.11 -10.58
C ILE A 474 -5.60 21.92 -9.31
N LEU A 475 -5.26 20.88 -8.54
CA LEU A 475 -5.83 20.61 -7.21
C LEU A 475 -5.34 21.66 -6.21
N GLU A 476 -6.25 22.51 -5.75
CA GLU A 476 -5.99 23.55 -4.75
C GLU A 476 -6.13 22.92 -3.36
N SER A 477 -5.02 22.49 -2.77
CA SER A 477 -4.97 22.07 -1.37
C SER A 477 -4.33 23.17 -0.53
N PRO A 478 -5.08 23.91 0.33
CA PRO A 478 -4.43 24.59 1.43
C PRO A 478 -3.70 23.62 2.37
N SER A 479 -2.45 23.94 2.66
CA SER A 479 -1.78 23.57 3.91
C SER A 479 -2.53 24.25 5.08
N ARG A 480 -2.62 23.74 6.30
CA ARG A 480 -1.75 22.85 7.08
C ARG A 480 -2.50 22.41 8.35
N ASP A 481 -2.06 21.31 8.96
CA ASP A 481 -2.16 21.16 10.41
C ASP A 481 -0.81 21.56 11.01
N THR A 482 -0.81 22.43 12.02
CA THR A 482 0.31 22.56 12.96
C THR A 482 -0.13 22.89 14.40
N GLY A 483 -1.40 22.65 14.77
CA GLY A 483 -1.82 22.88 16.17
C GLY A 483 -3.30 23.20 16.44
N PHE A 484 -4.15 23.27 15.41
CA PHE A 484 -5.55 23.72 15.52
C PHE A 484 -6.50 23.10 14.48
N ASN A 485 -6.59 21.76 14.39
CA ASN A 485 -7.83 21.08 13.99
C ASN A 485 -8.50 21.52 12.65
N GLU A 486 -8.06 21.01 11.47
CA GLU A 486 -8.89 20.56 10.32
C GLU A 486 -8.08 20.34 9.01
N ARG A 487 -8.62 19.50 8.10
CA ARG A 487 -8.07 19.14 6.77
C ARG A 487 -8.88 19.79 5.65
N VAL A 488 -8.21 20.01 4.52
CA VAL A 488 -8.72 20.66 3.31
C VAL A 488 -9.22 19.63 2.29
N ASP A 489 -10.46 19.19 2.44
CA ASP A 489 -11.20 18.53 1.36
C ASP A 489 -12.61 19.13 1.18
N GLY A 490 -12.87 20.30 1.76
CA GLY A 490 -14.03 21.11 1.42
C GLY A 490 -15.39 20.51 1.75
N ASN A 491 -15.47 19.39 2.48
CA ASN A 491 -16.72 19.04 3.12
C ASN A 491 -16.89 19.92 4.35
N ALA A 492 -17.64 21.02 4.21
CA ALA A 492 -18.33 21.58 5.36
C ALA A 492 -19.37 20.56 5.85
N ARG A 493 -18.89 19.68 6.74
CA ARG A 493 -19.55 19.21 7.96
C ARG A 493 -21.06 18.90 7.84
N ASN A 494 -21.37 17.62 7.67
CA ASN A 494 -22.34 17.03 8.58
C ASN A 494 -21.58 16.93 9.91
N ILE A 495 -21.65 17.96 10.76
CA ILE A 495 -21.10 17.78 12.10
C ILE A 495 -22.00 16.74 12.76
N ALA A 496 -21.47 15.62 13.19
CA ALA A 496 -22.09 14.87 14.26
C ALA A 496 -21.08 14.95 15.39
N PHE A 497 -21.29 15.89 16.31
CA PHE A 497 -20.50 15.91 17.54
C PHE A 497 -20.76 14.59 18.27
N ASN A 498 -19.79 13.67 18.28
CA ASN A 498 -19.87 12.38 18.97
C ASN A 498 -18.88 12.38 20.14
N PRO A 499 -19.31 12.62 21.39
CA PRO A 499 -18.41 12.81 22.54
C PRO A 499 -17.81 11.51 23.12
N TYR A 500 -17.65 10.46 22.32
CA TYR A 500 -17.38 9.11 22.85
C TYR A 500 -15.90 8.73 23.07
N GLY A 501 -14.96 9.66 22.90
CA GLY A 501 -13.52 9.34 22.87
C GLY A 501 -12.78 9.39 24.20
N ASP A 502 -12.84 10.52 24.92
CA ASP A 502 -11.87 10.80 25.99
C ASP A 502 -12.47 11.72 27.05
N THR A 503 -12.35 11.34 28.33
CA THR A 503 -12.74 12.21 29.46
C THR A 503 -11.89 13.48 29.54
N ALA A 504 -10.72 13.52 28.90
CA ALA A 504 -9.86 14.71 28.82
C ALA A 504 -10.21 15.70 27.68
N GLN A 505 -11.12 15.34 26.76
CA GLN A 505 -11.58 16.20 25.65
C GLN A 505 -13.07 16.56 25.72
N GLN A 506 -13.69 16.53 26.91
CA GLN A 506 -15.10 16.89 27.04
C GLN A 506 -15.34 18.38 26.81
N LEU A 507 -16.29 18.69 25.93
CA LEU A 507 -16.93 20.00 25.80
C LEU A 507 -17.21 20.56 27.20
N LEU A 508 -16.66 21.73 27.50
CA LEU A 508 -16.77 22.36 28.82
C LEU A 508 -18.27 22.56 29.17
N PRO A 509 -18.78 21.99 30.28
CA PRO A 509 -20.06 22.43 30.83
C PRO A 509 -19.97 23.93 31.15
N LEU A 510 -21.08 24.64 31.00
CA LEU A 510 -21.13 26.07 31.30
C LEU A 510 -20.75 26.31 32.77
N PHE A 511 -19.70 27.11 32.99
CA PHE A 511 -19.35 27.61 34.31
C PHE A 511 -20.57 28.28 34.96
N GLY A 512 -20.96 27.79 36.14
CA GLY A 512 -22.00 28.39 36.99
C GLY A 512 -23.33 27.63 37.12
N THR A 513 -23.42 26.37 36.70
CA THR A 513 -24.63 25.53 36.91
C THR A 513 -24.24 24.16 37.46
N ASP A 514 -25.11 23.50 38.22
CA ASP A 514 -24.81 22.30 39.05
C ASP A 514 -24.44 21.02 38.26
N GLY A 515 -24.39 21.10 36.93
CA GLY A 515 -24.19 20.00 35.99
C GLY A 515 -22.74 19.70 35.65
N VAL A 516 -21.96 19.21 36.62
CA VAL A 516 -20.67 18.56 36.32
C VAL A 516 -20.93 17.16 35.75
N TRP A 517 -20.15 16.76 34.73
CA TRP A 517 -20.19 15.40 34.20
C TRP A 517 -19.99 14.37 35.31
N LYS A 518 -20.95 13.44 35.45
CA LYS A 518 -20.82 12.28 36.32
C LYS A 518 -20.63 11.04 35.47
N THR A 519 -19.57 10.30 35.75
CA THR A 519 -19.34 8.97 35.15
C THR A 519 -20.45 8.01 35.57
N ILE A 520 -20.67 6.93 34.82
CA ILE A 520 -21.74 5.96 35.14
C ILE A 520 -21.67 5.50 36.60
N ALA A 521 -20.48 5.21 37.12
CA ALA A 521 -20.32 4.74 38.51
C ALA A 521 -20.72 5.78 39.57
N GLN A 522 -20.73 7.08 39.23
CA GLN A 522 -21.09 8.19 40.12
C GLN A 522 -22.57 8.57 40.05
N LEU A 523 -23.35 7.92 39.19
CA LEU A 523 -24.79 8.15 39.05
C LEU A 523 -25.60 7.23 40.01
N PRO A 524 -26.81 7.64 40.44
CA PRO A 524 -27.69 6.77 41.21
C PRO A 524 -27.95 5.45 40.48
N THR A 525 -28.06 4.33 41.20
CA THR A 525 -28.15 2.97 40.63
C THR A 525 -29.23 2.83 39.55
N ALA A 526 -30.39 3.45 39.75
CA ALA A 526 -31.48 3.44 38.77
C ALA A 526 -31.13 4.11 37.43
N VAL A 527 -30.26 5.14 37.49
CA VAL A 527 -29.80 5.92 36.33
C VAL A 527 -28.65 5.20 35.61
N GLN A 528 -27.86 4.37 36.29
CA GLN A 528 -26.72 3.66 35.66
C GLN A 528 -27.13 2.77 34.48
N SER A 529 -28.41 2.39 34.42
CA SER A 529 -29.02 1.69 33.29
C SER A 529 -28.83 2.43 31.95
N ILE A 530 -28.54 3.73 31.93
CA ILE A 530 -28.26 4.47 30.69
C ILE A 530 -27.02 3.97 29.94
N ALA A 531 -26.11 3.25 30.61
CA ALA A 531 -24.93 2.65 29.99
C ALA A 531 -25.29 1.65 28.87
N GLN A 532 -26.47 1.00 28.95
CA GLN A 532 -26.97 0.11 27.90
C GLN A 532 -27.24 0.84 26.57
N PHE A 533 -27.41 2.17 26.61
CA PHE A 533 -27.54 3.03 25.44
C PHE A 533 -26.19 3.66 25.02
N GLY A 534 -25.09 3.06 25.47
CA GLY A 534 -23.71 3.47 25.22
C GLY A 534 -23.17 4.52 26.20
N ALA A 535 -24.00 5.16 27.03
CA ALA A 535 -23.56 6.31 27.80
C ALA A 535 -22.33 6.02 28.68
N LYS A 536 -21.29 6.85 28.60
CA LYS A 536 -20.10 6.81 29.48
C LYS A 536 -20.25 7.69 30.73
N GLY A 537 -21.25 8.56 30.75
CA GLY A 537 -21.60 9.45 31.84
C GLY A 537 -22.81 10.31 31.47
N ALA A 538 -23.29 11.13 32.40
CA ALA A 538 -24.39 12.07 32.19
C ALA A 538 -24.17 13.38 32.93
N VAL A 539 -24.82 14.44 32.45
CA VAL A 539 -24.90 15.73 33.13
C VAL A 539 -26.21 15.79 33.91
N PRO A 540 -26.19 15.95 35.25
CA PRO A 540 -27.40 16.03 36.06
C PRO A 540 -27.96 17.45 36.15
N ALA A 541 -29.28 17.60 36.02
CA ALA A 541 -30.05 18.77 36.38
C ALA A 541 -31.01 18.38 37.51
N MET A 542 -30.55 18.58 38.74
CA MET A 542 -31.29 18.19 39.95
C MET A 542 -32.57 19.04 40.10
N ARG A 543 -33.58 18.51 40.78
CA ARG A 543 -34.80 19.24 41.16
C ARG A 543 -34.44 20.52 41.92
N VAL A 544 -35.22 21.58 41.70
CA VAL A 544 -34.98 22.90 42.28
C VAL A 544 -35.88 23.09 43.51
N THR A 545 -35.39 23.73 44.58
CA THR A 545 -36.22 24.10 45.74
C THR A 545 -37.11 25.30 45.42
N ALA A 546 -38.35 25.31 45.94
CA ALA A 546 -39.41 26.26 45.56
C ALA A 546 -39.14 27.75 45.90
N THR A 547 -37.97 28.11 46.46
CA THR A 547 -37.71 29.49 46.92
C THR A 547 -36.22 29.85 46.78
N PRO A 548 -35.88 30.99 46.14
CA PRO A 548 -36.76 31.96 45.50
C PRO A 548 -37.26 31.51 44.10
N PRO A 549 -38.41 32.03 43.61
CA PRO A 549 -38.94 31.67 42.30
C PRO A 549 -37.98 32.06 41.16
N GLY A 550 -37.77 31.16 40.21
CA GLY A 550 -36.95 31.41 39.02
C GLY A 550 -35.54 30.81 39.04
N GLN A 551 -35.19 29.99 40.04
CA GLN A 551 -33.96 29.19 39.98
C GLN A 551 -34.09 28.03 38.98
N PHE A 552 -33.02 27.80 38.23
CA PHE A 552 -32.91 26.76 37.22
C PHE A 552 -31.65 25.95 37.47
N HIS A 553 -31.73 24.63 37.32
CA HIS A 553 -30.54 23.78 37.23
C HIS A 553 -30.37 23.28 35.79
N ASP A 554 -29.19 23.47 35.21
CA ASP A 554 -28.94 23.17 33.81
C ASP A 554 -28.05 21.93 33.65
N ALA A 555 -28.49 21.03 32.77
CA ALA A 555 -27.72 19.95 32.18
C ALA A 555 -27.62 20.19 30.68
N LEU A 556 -26.94 21.29 30.33
CA LEU A 556 -26.77 21.76 28.96
C LEU A 556 -25.31 21.62 28.53
N VAL A 557 -25.08 21.17 27.30
CA VAL A 557 -23.74 21.18 26.68
C VAL A 557 -23.64 22.28 25.64
N ASN A 558 -22.45 22.85 25.50
CA ASN A 558 -22.14 23.87 24.49
C ASN A 558 -21.47 23.22 23.28
N VAL A 559 -21.97 23.55 22.09
CA VAL A 559 -21.34 23.25 20.82
C VAL A 559 -21.10 24.55 20.04
N GLY A 560 -19.83 24.82 19.69
CA GLY A 560 -19.45 25.92 18.80
C GLY A 560 -19.85 25.65 17.35
N LEU A 561 -20.37 26.67 16.66
CA LEU A 561 -20.97 26.58 15.32
C LEU A 561 -20.38 27.61 14.34
N ASP A 562 -19.09 27.92 14.47
CA ASP A 562 -18.41 29.04 13.79
C ASP A 562 -18.46 29.00 12.24
N SER A 563 -18.87 27.86 11.67
CA SER A 563 -19.02 27.64 10.23
C SER A 563 -20.45 27.74 9.70
N VAL A 564 -21.48 27.74 10.57
CA VAL A 564 -22.90 27.68 10.15
C VAL A 564 -23.43 29.08 9.83
N LYS A 565 -23.98 29.26 8.63
CA LYS A 565 -24.41 30.56 8.08
C LYS A 565 -25.92 30.79 8.20
N ALA A 566 -26.30 32.06 8.04
CA ALA A 566 -27.70 32.44 7.89
C ALA A 566 -28.36 31.65 6.73
N GLY A 567 -29.53 31.08 6.98
CA GLY A 567 -30.27 30.20 6.08
C GLY A 567 -30.06 28.71 6.36
N GLU A 568 -29.05 28.31 7.13
CA GLU A 568 -28.76 26.91 7.40
C GLU A 568 -29.52 26.38 8.63
N TYR A 569 -29.88 25.11 8.57
CA TYR A 569 -30.54 24.39 9.66
C TYR A 569 -29.51 23.74 10.56
N VAL A 570 -29.71 23.84 11.87
CA VAL A 570 -29.01 23.04 12.86
C VAL A 570 -30.02 22.20 13.63
N ALA A 571 -29.79 20.90 13.65
CA ALA A 571 -30.52 19.96 14.47
C ALA A 571 -29.66 19.49 15.64
N VAL A 572 -30.29 19.25 16.78
CA VAL A 572 -29.67 18.66 17.96
C VAL A 572 -30.48 17.45 18.42
N GLU A 573 -29.78 16.41 18.85
CA GLU A 573 -30.36 15.19 19.43
C GLU A 573 -29.63 14.86 20.73
N PHE A 574 -30.36 14.52 21.78
CA PHE A 574 -29.78 14.11 23.06
C PHE A 574 -30.72 13.18 23.82
N CYS A 575 -30.19 12.36 24.71
CA CYS A 575 -30.99 11.49 25.56
C CYS A 575 -31.16 12.08 26.96
N VAL A 576 -32.31 11.84 27.58
CA VAL A 576 -32.60 12.26 28.95
C VAL A 576 -33.22 11.10 29.72
N TYR A 577 -32.63 10.78 30.87
CA TYR A 577 -33.27 9.95 31.89
C TYR A 577 -33.98 10.86 32.90
N VAL A 578 -35.23 10.54 33.25
CA VAL A 578 -36.04 11.33 34.19
C VAL A 578 -36.31 10.52 35.46
N ALA A 579 -35.79 10.99 36.59
CA ALA A 579 -36.11 10.44 37.90
C ALA A 579 -37.20 11.30 38.55
N ALA A 580 -38.46 10.97 38.29
CA ALA A 580 -39.62 11.72 38.80
C ALA A 580 -40.27 11.04 40.02
N ASP A 581 -40.92 11.82 40.86
CA ASP A 581 -41.71 11.32 41.99
C ASP A 581 -42.94 10.51 41.51
N ALA A 582 -43.44 9.61 42.35
CA ALA A 582 -44.55 8.73 42.00
C ALA A 582 -45.81 9.53 41.60
N GLY A 583 -46.39 9.20 40.43
CA GLY A 583 -47.58 9.86 39.88
C GLY A 583 -47.29 11.08 38.99
N ALA A 584 -46.03 11.50 38.86
CA ALA A 584 -45.66 12.58 37.95
C ALA A 584 -45.70 12.15 36.48
N ASN A 585 -46.28 12.99 35.61
CA ASN A 585 -46.29 12.75 34.17
C ASN A 585 -44.92 13.11 33.56
N VAL A 586 -44.10 12.09 33.32
CA VAL A 586 -42.73 12.22 32.82
C VAL A 586 -42.65 12.94 31.46
N GLU A 587 -43.61 12.71 30.57
CA GLU A 587 -43.62 13.35 29.24
C GLU A 587 -43.97 14.84 29.33
N ALA A 588 -44.92 15.20 30.21
CA ALA A 588 -45.24 16.59 30.51
C ALA A 588 -44.08 17.33 31.20
N LEU A 589 -43.34 16.63 32.06
CA LEU A 589 -42.11 17.16 32.68
C LEU A 589 -41.00 17.39 31.64
N LEU A 590 -40.78 16.42 30.74
CA LEU A 590 -39.78 16.53 29.66
C LEU A 590 -40.10 17.64 28.67
N ALA A 591 -41.36 17.78 28.27
CA ALA A 591 -41.80 18.83 27.34
C ALA A 591 -41.46 20.25 27.83
N ASN A 592 -41.40 20.44 29.15
CA ASN A 592 -41.05 21.72 29.77
C ASN A 592 -39.56 21.84 30.12
N ALA A 593 -38.82 20.73 30.21
CA ALA A 593 -37.42 20.70 30.66
C ALA A 593 -36.41 20.67 29.50
N ALA A 594 -36.66 19.88 28.46
CA ALA A 594 -35.72 19.63 27.36
C ALA A 594 -35.73 20.77 26.32
N ARG A 595 -34.56 21.35 26.04
CA ARG A 595 -34.47 22.57 25.22
C ARG A 595 -33.14 22.72 24.50
N ALA A 596 -33.16 23.55 23.47
CA ALA A 596 -32.01 24.00 22.72
C ALA A 596 -32.02 25.53 22.58
N PHE A 597 -30.86 26.16 22.71
CA PHE A 597 -30.64 27.59 22.57
C PHE A 597 -29.68 27.81 21.41
N PHE A 598 -30.20 28.32 20.30
CA PHE A 598 -29.48 28.55 19.06
C PHE A 598 -28.98 30.00 19.02
N TRP A 599 -27.71 30.21 19.29
CA TRP A 599 -27.09 31.55 19.36
C TRP A 599 -26.53 31.98 18.01
N TYR A 600 -26.76 33.24 17.67
CA TYR A 600 -26.25 33.89 16.45
C TYR A 600 -25.47 35.19 16.78
N SER A 601 -25.33 35.54 18.06
CA SER A 601 -24.40 36.56 18.53
C SER A 601 -23.99 36.29 19.99
N SER A 602 -23.28 37.21 20.65
CA SER A 602 -22.90 37.08 22.07
C SER A 602 -24.07 37.25 23.05
N THR A 603 -25.18 37.86 22.61
CA THR A 603 -26.38 38.13 23.43
C THR A 603 -27.69 37.68 22.76
N GLY A 604 -27.68 37.37 21.47
CA GLY A 604 -28.85 36.96 20.70
C GLY A 604 -28.92 35.44 20.50
N PHE A 605 -30.03 34.85 20.95
CA PHE A 605 -30.35 33.43 20.73
C PHE A 605 -31.85 33.20 20.54
N VAL A 606 -32.20 32.10 19.88
CA VAL A 606 -33.57 31.56 19.87
C VAL A 606 -33.63 30.31 20.74
N GLN A 607 -34.60 30.25 21.64
CA GLN A 607 -34.92 29.05 22.41
C GLN A 607 -35.94 28.20 21.67
N VAL A 608 -35.67 26.90 21.58
CA VAL A 608 -36.56 25.89 21.00
C VAL A 608 -36.76 24.78 22.03
N PHE A 609 -38.02 24.38 22.24
CA PHE A 609 -38.34 23.19 23.05
C PHE A 609 -38.06 21.93 22.22
N ALA A 610 -37.31 21.00 22.81
CA ALA A 610 -37.01 19.74 22.13
C ALA A 610 -38.21 18.80 22.24
N SER A 611 -38.62 18.20 21.13
CA SER A 611 -39.70 17.22 21.10
C SER A 611 -39.18 15.83 21.46
N ILE A 612 -40.06 15.01 22.05
CA ILE A 612 -39.77 13.59 22.25
C ILE A 612 -39.79 12.95 20.88
N ARG A 613 -38.66 12.38 20.50
CA ARG A 613 -38.51 11.67 19.25
C ARG A 613 -38.72 10.18 19.42
N GLU A 614 -38.26 9.64 20.55
CA GLU A 614 -38.37 8.21 20.84
C GLU A 614 -38.32 7.99 22.35
N LYS A 615 -39.15 7.07 22.86
CA LYS A 615 -39.03 6.55 24.22
C LYS A 615 -38.16 5.30 24.19
N LEU A 616 -36.94 5.39 24.75
CA LEU A 616 -35.95 4.31 24.73
C LEU A 616 -36.17 3.29 25.86
N ALA A 617 -36.69 3.73 27.01
CA ALA A 617 -37.07 2.89 28.14
C ALA A 617 -38.11 3.61 29.01
N ALA A 618 -38.54 2.98 30.12
CA ALA A 618 -39.60 3.49 31.01
C ALA A 618 -39.42 4.97 31.41
N ASN A 619 -38.19 5.41 31.67
CA ASN A 619 -37.82 6.76 32.09
C ASN A 619 -36.76 7.42 31.19
N THR A 620 -36.45 6.83 30.02
CA THR A 620 -35.36 7.29 29.15
C THR A 620 -35.89 7.66 27.79
N TYR A 621 -35.59 8.88 27.36
CA TYR A 621 -36.16 9.47 26.15
C TYR A 621 -35.08 10.10 25.29
N LYS A 622 -35.28 10.06 23.97
CA LYS A 622 -34.47 10.75 22.98
C LYS A 622 -35.21 12.01 22.55
N MET A 623 -34.51 13.13 22.63
CA MET A 623 -35.02 14.48 22.39
C MET A 623 -34.44 15.02 21.09
N PHE A 624 -35.23 15.81 20.35
CA PHE A 624 -34.81 16.40 19.09
C PHE A 624 -35.28 17.85 18.96
N ALA A 625 -34.43 18.74 18.47
CA ALA A 625 -34.81 20.08 18.07
C ALA A 625 -34.06 20.47 16.79
N VAL A 626 -34.70 21.28 15.94
CA VAL A 626 -34.08 21.83 14.74
C VAL A 626 -34.44 23.30 14.61
N TYR A 627 -33.49 24.11 14.16
CA TYR A 627 -33.68 25.54 13.95
C TYR A 627 -32.97 25.98 12.68
N GLN A 628 -33.65 26.75 11.85
CA GLN A 628 -33.02 27.46 10.74
C GLN A 628 -32.49 28.78 11.24
N TYR A 629 -31.17 28.94 11.19
CA TYR A 629 -30.52 30.17 11.57
C TYR A 629 -30.90 31.28 10.58
N THR A 630 -31.40 32.40 11.07
CA THR A 630 -31.69 33.58 10.22
C THR A 630 -30.48 34.51 10.09
N GLN A 631 -29.45 34.26 10.87
CA GLN A 631 -28.16 34.95 10.95
C GLN A 631 -27.07 33.91 11.21
N ASN A 632 -25.80 34.22 10.94
CA ASN A 632 -24.71 33.25 11.17
C ASN A 632 -24.72 32.73 12.61
N ALA A 633 -24.66 31.42 12.77
CA ALA A 633 -24.65 30.81 14.08
C ALA A 633 -23.30 31.06 14.75
N THR A 634 -23.32 31.16 16.07
CA THR A 634 -22.11 31.19 16.90
C THR A 634 -21.99 29.89 17.68
N LYS A 635 -23.07 29.43 18.30
CA LYS A 635 -23.09 28.21 19.12
C LYS A 635 -24.51 27.71 19.36
N VAL A 636 -24.63 26.46 19.79
CA VAL A 636 -25.88 25.90 20.31
C VAL A 636 -25.66 25.29 21.69
N TYR A 637 -26.55 25.63 22.63
CA TYR A 637 -26.61 24.97 23.94
C TYR A 637 -27.82 24.07 23.99
N PHE A 638 -27.69 22.81 24.39
CA PHE A 638 -28.84 21.90 24.39
C PHE A 638 -28.72 20.81 25.44
N GLY A 639 -29.87 20.34 25.91
CA GLY A 639 -29.99 19.40 27.02
C GLY A 639 -31.26 19.64 27.83
N ALA A 640 -31.19 19.42 29.14
CA ALA A 640 -32.31 19.63 30.05
C ALA A 640 -32.03 20.84 30.96
N ARG A 641 -33.02 21.71 31.14
CA ARG A 641 -33.03 22.73 32.20
C ARG A 641 -34.19 22.43 33.12
N ASN A 642 -33.91 22.25 34.39
CA ASN A 642 -34.88 21.85 35.40
C ASN A 642 -35.41 23.07 36.15
N GLN A 643 -36.73 23.05 36.37
CA GLN A 643 -37.52 24.08 37.04
C GLN A 643 -38.47 23.49 38.08
N VAL A 644 -38.54 22.16 38.16
CA VAL A 644 -39.53 21.46 38.94
C VAL A 644 -38.93 20.94 40.23
N THR A 645 -39.77 20.81 41.25
CA THR A 645 -39.40 20.34 42.57
C THR A 645 -39.54 18.82 42.71
N ASN A 646 -40.11 18.13 41.70
CA ASN A 646 -40.54 16.74 41.78
C ASN A 646 -39.90 15.80 40.75
N ALA A 647 -38.83 16.22 40.06
CA ALA A 647 -38.07 15.36 39.17
C ALA A 647 -36.62 15.82 38.97
N ASP A 648 -35.71 14.86 38.80
CA ASP A 648 -34.32 15.08 38.38
C ASP A 648 -34.12 14.61 36.94
N PHE A 649 -33.31 15.35 36.16
CA PHE A 649 -33.01 15.00 34.76
C PHE A 649 -31.53 14.69 34.59
N TYR A 650 -31.22 13.64 33.85
CA TYR A 650 -29.85 13.26 33.50
C TYR A 650 -29.71 13.22 32.00
N ALA A 651 -29.04 14.22 31.42
CA ALA A 651 -28.86 14.35 29.99
C ALA A 651 -27.54 13.72 29.54
N PHE A 652 -27.58 12.94 28.46
CA PHE A 652 -26.44 12.17 27.96
C PHE A 652 -26.55 11.96 26.44
N ASN A 653 -25.46 11.53 25.81
CA ASN A 653 -25.41 11.26 24.36
C ASN A 653 -25.89 12.44 23.50
N PHE A 654 -25.16 13.56 23.59
CA PHE A 654 -25.47 14.79 22.87
C PHE A 654 -24.89 14.78 21.46
N PHE A 655 -25.71 15.17 20.48
CA PHE A 655 -25.36 15.29 19.06
C PHE A 655 -25.92 16.60 18.51
N ALA A 656 -25.18 17.23 17.61
CA ALA A 656 -25.62 18.40 16.85
C ALA A 656 -25.12 18.25 15.41
N ALA A 657 -25.94 18.65 14.44
CA ALA A 657 -25.65 18.63 13.00
C ALA A 657 -26.18 19.87 12.28
N SER A 658 -25.49 20.28 11.22
CA SER A 658 -25.83 21.44 10.39
C SER A 658 -26.05 21.02 8.93
N SER A 659 -26.94 21.71 8.22
CA SER A 659 -27.22 21.49 6.80
C SER A 659 -27.86 22.73 6.19
N SER A 660 -27.62 22.96 4.91
CA SER A 660 -28.35 23.96 4.13
C SER A 660 -29.82 23.58 3.85
N THR A 661 -30.24 22.36 4.24
CA THR A 661 -31.61 21.85 4.10
C THR A 661 -32.18 21.40 5.45
N THR A 662 -33.51 21.32 5.57
CA THR A 662 -34.14 20.93 6.83
C THR A 662 -33.71 19.55 7.27
N ILE A 663 -33.09 19.47 8.45
CA ILE A 663 -32.66 18.20 9.04
C ILE A 663 -33.83 17.59 9.78
N LEU A 664 -34.36 16.48 9.24
CA LEU A 664 -35.41 15.70 9.90
C LEU A 664 -34.81 14.69 10.89
N ASN A 665 -33.65 14.11 10.55
CA ASN A 665 -33.00 13.06 11.34
C ASN A 665 -31.48 13.24 11.43
N ILE A 666 -30.89 13.02 12.61
CA ILE A 666 -29.42 12.94 12.80
C ILE A 666 -29.03 11.46 12.78
N THR A 667 -28.42 11.01 11.69
CA THR A 667 -27.97 9.62 11.52
C THR A 667 -26.57 9.44 12.10
N LYS A 668 -26.36 8.47 13.00
CA LYS A 668 -25.07 8.25 13.71
C LYS A 668 -24.05 7.47 12.88
N GLY A 669 -23.91 7.79 11.60
CA GLY A 669 -22.94 7.18 10.68
C GLY A 669 -22.16 8.25 9.92
N LEU A 670 -20.89 7.96 9.61
CA LEU A 670 -20.10 8.71 8.64
C LEU A 670 -20.96 8.98 7.40
N VAL A 671 -21.09 10.26 7.08
CA VAL A 671 -22.02 10.87 6.11
C VAL A 671 -22.07 10.13 4.78
N ARG A 672 -23.25 9.59 4.42
CA ARG A 672 -23.59 9.02 3.11
C ARG A 672 -24.79 9.77 2.53
N ASP A 673 -24.81 9.91 1.20
CA ASP A 673 -25.84 10.53 0.37
C ASP A 673 -27.24 9.89 0.57
N PRO A 674 -28.29 10.66 0.93
CA PRO A 674 -29.65 10.16 1.17
C PRO A 674 -30.41 9.66 -0.07
N GLN A 675 -29.96 9.96 -1.30
CA GLN A 675 -30.63 9.46 -2.52
C GLN A 675 -30.04 8.14 -3.03
N LEU A 676 -28.86 7.77 -2.55
CA LEU A 676 -28.21 6.52 -2.92
C LEU A 676 -28.89 5.32 -2.25
N GLU A 677 -29.40 5.45 -1.03
CA GLU A 677 -29.94 4.31 -0.26
C GLU A 677 -31.29 3.79 -0.80
N PRO A 678 -32.26 4.63 -1.23
CA PRO A 678 -33.47 4.12 -1.92
C PRO A 678 -33.18 3.53 -3.30
N TRP A 679 -32.21 4.10 -4.03
CA TRP A 679 -31.79 3.60 -5.35
C TRP A 679 -31.04 2.26 -5.23
N VAL A 680 -30.12 2.16 -4.27
CA VAL A 680 -29.37 0.93 -3.95
C VAL A 680 -30.28 -0.10 -3.30
N THR A 681 -31.21 0.26 -2.41
CA THR A 681 -32.20 -0.68 -1.83
C THR A 681 -33.19 -1.17 -2.89
N GLY A 682 -33.54 -0.33 -3.87
CA GLY A 682 -34.29 -0.74 -5.06
C GLY A 682 -33.54 -1.74 -5.94
N LEU A 683 -32.22 -1.61 -6.07
CA LEU A 683 -31.36 -2.53 -6.82
C LEU A 683 -30.99 -3.80 -6.03
N ILE A 684 -30.91 -3.71 -4.70
CA ILE A 684 -30.65 -4.83 -3.78
C ILE A 684 -31.90 -5.71 -3.63
N ASN A 685 -33.09 -5.13 -3.49
CA ASN A 685 -34.34 -5.91 -3.44
C ASN A 685 -34.66 -6.59 -4.78
N ALA A 686 -34.13 -6.08 -5.89
CA ALA A 686 -34.22 -6.68 -7.22
C ALA A 686 -33.18 -7.78 -7.48
N SER A 687 -32.17 -7.95 -6.63
CA SER A 687 -31.12 -8.97 -6.80
C SER A 687 -31.16 -9.97 -5.65
N ALA A 688 -31.98 -11.01 -5.81
CA ALA A 688 -31.84 -12.20 -5.00
C ALA A 688 -30.46 -12.83 -5.25
N ASN A 689 -29.78 -13.20 -4.14
CA ASN A 689 -28.66 -14.14 -3.99
C ASN A 689 -27.22 -13.54 -3.85
N PRO A 690 -26.24 -14.27 -3.28
CA PRO A 690 -25.97 -14.41 -1.84
C PRO A 690 -24.46 -14.25 -1.52
N TYR A 691 -24.01 -13.20 -0.81
CA TYR A 691 -22.63 -13.19 -0.29
C TYR A 691 -22.59 -12.73 1.18
N PRO A 692 -21.81 -13.41 2.04
CA PRO A 692 -21.65 -13.05 3.45
C PRO A 692 -20.74 -11.81 3.61
N PRO A 693 -20.74 -11.18 4.80
CA PRO A 693 -20.26 -9.81 4.99
C PRO A 693 -18.74 -9.64 4.86
N VAL A 694 -18.35 -8.40 4.55
CA VAL A 694 -16.98 -7.87 4.54
C VAL A 694 -16.23 -8.28 5.82
N LEU A 695 -15.02 -8.83 5.67
CA LEU A 695 -14.16 -9.26 6.77
C LEU A 695 -13.94 -8.12 7.79
N PRO A 696 -14.26 -8.32 9.09
CA PRO A 696 -14.09 -7.31 10.13
C PRO A 696 -12.61 -6.92 10.30
N VAL A 697 -12.35 -5.62 10.28
CA VAL A 697 -11.03 -5.03 10.02
C VAL A 697 -10.09 -5.02 11.24
N ASN A 698 -10.50 -5.42 12.44
CA ASN A 698 -9.69 -5.23 13.66
C ASN A 698 -9.54 -6.45 14.59
N THR A 699 -9.81 -7.66 14.11
CA THR A 699 -9.64 -8.90 14.91
C THR A 699 -8.82 -9.89 14.09
N PRO A 700 -7.80 -10.57 14.67
CA PRO A 700 -7.18 -11.72 14.02
C PRO A 700 -8.28 -12.67 13.56
N ILE A 701 -8.34 -12.98 12.27
CA ILE A 701 -9.31 -13.96 11.76
C ILE A 701 -8.78 -15.32 12.20
N THR A 702 -9.46 -15.97 13.15
CA THR A 702 -9.22 -17.39 13.44
C THR A 702 -9.41 -18.17 12.14
N GLY A 703 -8.40 -18.89 11.66
CA GLY A 703 -8.44 -19.59 10.37
C GLY A 703 -8.06 -18.72 9.15
N ALA A 704 -7.31 -17.62 9.32
CA ALA A 704 -6.84 -16.81 8.19
C ALA A 704 -6.00 -17.63 7.17
N GLU A 705 -5.34 -18.69 7.61
CA GLU A 705 -4.67 -19.70 6.80
C GLU A 705 -5.60 -20.44 5.81
N ASP A 706 -6.91 -20.51 6.11
CA ASP A 706 -7.93 -21.11 5.24
C ASP A 706 -8.42 -20.15 4.14
N LEU A 707 -8.03 -18.87 4.21
CA LEU A 707 -8.26 -17.90 3.13
C LEU A 707 -7.22 -18.02 2.01
N ILE A 708 -6.09 -18.70 2.27
CA ILE A 708 -5.05 -19.02 1.29
C ILE A 708 -5.39 -20.37 0.64
N LEU A 709 -5.84 -20.31 -0.61
CA LEU A 709 -6.22 -21.44 -1.48
C LEU A 709 -4.97 -22.22 -1.93
N LEU A 710 -4.35 -22.93 -0.99
CA LEU A 710 -3.21 -23.82 -1.24
C LEU A 710 -3.45 -25.21 -0.62
N PRO A 711 -2.99 -26.30 -1.28
CA PRO A 711 -2.98 -27.63 -0.68
C PRO A 711 -1.87 -27.76 0.38
N ASP A 712 -1.88 -28.84 1.17
CA ASP A 712 -0.79 -29.12 2.12
C ASP A 712 0.53 -29.47 1.40
N GLN A 713 0.41 -30.07 0.22
CA GLN A 713 1.52 -30.48 -0.63
C GLN A 713 1.40 -29.81 -1.99
N MET A 714 2.46 -29.13 -2.41
CA MET A 714 2.59 -28.59 -3.76
C MET A 714 3.67 -29.34 -4.52
N PHE A 715 3.29 -29.94 -5.65
CA PHE A 715 4.23 -30.60 -6.54
C PHE A 715 4.95 -29.56 -7.39
N VAL A 716 6.28 -29.52 -7.31
CA VAL A 716 7.12 -28.58 -8.05
C VAL A 716 8.14 -29.34 -8.89
N HIS A 717 8.54 -28.74 -10.02
CA HIS A 717 9.48 -29.38 -10.93
C HIS A 717 10.81 -29.67 -10.21
N PRO A 718 11.46 -30.84 -10.45
CA PRO A 718 12.70 -31.21 -9.75
C PRO A 718 13.84 -30.21 -9.95
N THR A 719 13.91 -29.56 -11.11
CA THR A 719 15.06 -28.76 -11.54
C THR A 719 14.72 -27.37 -12.05
N SER A 720 13.44 -26.99 -12.14
CA SER A 720 13.01 -25.77 -12.81
C SER A 720 12.12 -24.95 -11.89
N PRO A 721 12.20 -23.60 -11.91
CA PRO A 721 11.31 -22.77 -11.12
C PRO A 721 9.85 -22.93 -11.52
N LEU A 722 8.96 -22.94 -10.53
CA LEU A 722 7.51 -22.85 -10.74
C LEU A 722 7.04 -21.44 -10.43
N GLN A 723 6.41 -20.76 -11.39
CA GLN A 723 5.77 -19.48 -11.15
C GLN A 723 4.31 -19.66 -10.69
N ILE A 724 3.95 -18.91 -9.65
CA ILE A 724 2.60 -18.87 -9.08
C ILE A 724 2.05 -17.45 -9.13
N GLN A 725 0.76 -17.38 -9.44
CA GLN A 725 -0.03 -16.17 -9.49
C GLN A 725 -0.64 -15.89 -8.12
N CYS A 726 -0.07 -14.93 -7.40
CA CYS A 726 -0.39 -14.67 -6.00
C CYS A 726 -1.85 -14.26 -5.76
N PRO A 727 -2.47 -13.41 -6.61
CA PRO A 727 -3.89 -13.12 -6.47
C PRO A 727 -4.72 -14.41 -6.45
N GLN A 728 -4.42 -15.38 -7.32
CA GLN A 728 -5.14 -16.67 -7.45
C GLN A 728 -5.11 -17.57 -6.22
N LEU A 729 -4.32 -17.22 -5.22
CA LEU A 729 -4.29 -17.91 -3.94
C LEU A 729 -5.32 -17.38 -2.94
N MET A 730 -6.13 -16.37 -3.28
CA MET A 730 -7.13 -15.80 -2.36
C MET A 730 -8.55 -16.14 -2.79
N MET A 731 -9.42 -16.39 -1.82
CA MET A 731 -10.85 -16.61 -2.08
C MET A 731 -11.56 -15.40 -2.71
N ASN A 732 -11.23 -14.19 -2.24
CA ASN A 732 -11.85 -12.94 -2.66
C ASN A 732 -10.78 -11.89 -2.95
N TRP A 733 -10.78 -11.30 -4.14
CA TRP A 733 -9.89 -10.17 -4.45
C TRP A 733 -10.73 -8.92 -4.49
N THR A 734 -10.22 -7.83 -3.90
CA THR A 734 -10.63 -6.49 -4.27
C THR A 734 -9.69 -5.90 -5.33
N GLY A 735 -10.17 -5.00 -6.19
CA GLY A 735 -9.32 -4.33 -7.20
C GLY A 735 -8.21 -3.51 -6.55
N ASP A 736 -8.42 -3.14 -5.29
CA ASP A 736 -7.46 -2.44 -4.45
C ASP A 736 -6.54 -3.41 -3.69
N MET A 737 -6.94 -4.66 -3.47
CA MET A 737 -6.08 -5.66 -2.80
C MET A 737 -4.77 -5.91 -3.57
N ILE A 738 -4.74 -5.86 -4.90
CA ILE A 738 -3.48 -5.96 -5.66
C ILE A 738 -2.55 -4.75 -5.41
N LYS A 739 -3.10 -3.58 -5.08
CA LYS A 739 -2.33 -2.35 -4.81
C LYS A 739 -1.77 -2.30 -3.40
N PHE A 740 -2.38 -3.04 -2.47
CA PHE A 740 -2.08 -2.96 -1.05
C PHE A 740 -1.65 -4.29 -0.42
N LEU A 741 -1.69 -5.42 -1.13
CA LEU A 741 -1.19 -6.70 -0.63
C LEU A 741 0.23 -6.97 -1.10
N ASP A 742 1.09 -7.29 -0.15
CA ASP A 742 2.37 -7.94 -0.42
C ASP A 742 2.27 -9.40 0.02
N TRP A 743 2.81 -10.27 -0.83
CA TRP A 743 2.97 -11.68 -0.57
C TRP A 743 4.40 -11.98 -0.18
N SER A 744 4.59 -12.98 0.67
CA SER A 744 5.88 -13.51 1.03
C SER A 744 5.94 -15.02 0.86
N LEU A 745 7.07 -15.52 0.38
CA LEU A 745 7.48 -16.92 0.50
C LEU A 745 8.68 -16.96 1.44
N ARG A 746 8.56 -17.70 2.54
CA ARG A 746 9.63 -17.87 3.53
C ARG A 746 9.99 -19.34 3.65
N GLY A 747 11.26 -19.63 3.83
CA GLY A 747 11.73 -21.00 4.02
C GLY A 747 13.23 -21.03 4.24
N ILE A 748 13.82 -22.17 3.94
CA ILE A 748 15.27 -22.39 4.02
C ILE A 748 15.71 -22.95 2.67
N SER A 749 16.86 -22.55 2.16
CA SER A 749 17.49 -23.15 0.98
C SER A 749 17.90 -24.60 1.24
N PRO A 750 18.18 -25.38 0.19
CA PRO A 750 18.77 -26.71 0.35
C PRO A 750 20.10 -26.73 1.13
N SER A 751 20.82 -25.61 1.19
CA SER A 751 22.08 -25.45 1.95
C SER A 751 21.88 -25.01 3.41
N GLY A 752 20.64 -24.88 3.88
CA GLY A 752 20.33 -24.46 5.25
C GLY A 752 20.28 -22.94 5.46
N GLN A 753 20.39 -22.14 4.39
CA GLN A 753 20.34 -20.67 4.48
C GLN A 753 18.89 -20.17 4.50
N PRO A 754 18.53 -19.19 5.34
CA PRO A 754 17.22 -18.56 5.27
C PRO A 754 16.90 -18.03 3.87
N TYR A 755 15.70 -18.30 3.39
CA TYR A 755 15.21 -17.80 2.11
C TYR A 755 13.91 -17.00 2.34
N SER A 756 13.85 -15.80 1.75
CA SER A 756 12.68 -14.95 1.78
C SER A 756 12.53 -14.26 0.43
N LEU A 757 11.32 -14.30 -0.12
CA LEU A 757 10.93 -13.59 -1.33
C LEU A 757 9.65 -12.82 -1.03
N GLU A 758 9.58 -11.55 -1.42
CA GLU A 758 8.38 -10.73 -1.29
C GLU A 758 8.01 -10.08 -2.63
N THR A 759 6.72 -10.03 -2.95
CA THR A 759 6.19 -9.62 -4.26
C THR A 759 4.71 -9.30 -4.16
N SER A 760 4.17 -8.52 -5.09
CA SER A 760 2.74 -8.17 -5.11
C SER A 760 1.92 -8.98 -6.12
N ARG A 761 2.56 -9.72 -7.04
CA ARG A 761 1.85 -10.33 -8.20
C ARG A 761 2.23 -11.78 -8.50
N THR A 762 3.52 -12.07 -8.67
CA THR A 762 4.01 -13.41 -9.01
C THR A 762 5.14 -13.84 -8.08
N MET A 763 5.11 -15.11 -7.66
CA MET A 763 6.15 -15.75 -6.85
C MET A 763 6.77 -16.92 -7.63
N ASP A 764 8.10 -16.95 -7.68
CA ASP A 764 8.84 -18.07 -8.26
C ASP A 764 9.33 -19.00 -7.15
N ILE A 765 8.89 -20.26 -7.21
CA ILE A 765 9.41 -21.34 -6.37
C ILE A 765 10.58 -21.98 -7.10
N ASP A 766 11.78 -21.54 -6.78
CA ASP A 766 13.02 -22.08 -7.34
C ASP A 766 13.52 -23.26 -6.48
N PRO A 767 13.70 -24.47 -7.06
CA PRO A 767 14.16 -25.64 -6.32
C PRO A 767 15.57 -25.48 -5.75
N THR A 768 16.39 -24.56 -6.28
CA THR A 768 17.72 -24.26 -5.77
C THR A 768 17.71 -23.33 -4.55
N LYS A 769 16.60 -22.61 -4.33
CA LYS A 769 16.46 -21.61 -3.26
C LYS A 769 15.52 -22.03 -2.14
N THR A 770 14.68 -23.03 -2.39
CA THR A 770 13.70 -23.55 -1.43
C THR A 770 14.00 -25.00 -1.08
N SER A 771 13.86 -25.35 0.19
CA SER A 771 13.82 -26.74 0.69
C SER A 771 12.38 -27.26 0.62
N THR A 772 12.06 -28.33 1.35
CA THR A 772 10.74 -28.98 1.32
C THR A 772 9.68 -28.24 2.13
N SER A 773 10.05 -27.41 3.11
CA SER A 773 9.09 -26.69 3.96
C SER A 773 9.16 -25.19 3.69
N VAL A 774 8.04 -24.62 3.26
CA VAL A 774 7.92 -23.19 2.98
C VAL A 774 6.64 -22.62 3.58
N SER A 775 6.64 -21.33 3.88
CA SER A 775 5.52 -20.58 4.42
C SER A 775 5.11 -19.51 3.43
N PHE A 776 3.87 -19.58 2.93
CA PHE A 776 3.26 -18.55 2.11
C PHE A 776 2.54 -17.57 3.01
N GLY A 777 2.80 -16.28 2.85
CA GLY A 777 2.13 -15.24 3.61
C GLY A 777 1.63 -14.11 2.74
N PHE A 778 0.66 -13.37 3.27
CA PHE A 778 0.27 -12.08 2.73
C PHE A 778 0.03 -11.08 3.86
N HIS A 779 0.25 -9.79 3.58
CA HIS A 779 -0.14 -8.70 4.46
C HIS A 779 -0.69 -7.52 3.68
N ASN A 780 -1.51 -6.70 4.34
CA ASN A 780 -1.94 -5.42 3.79
C ASN A 780 -0.91 -4.34 4.18
N ARG A 781 -0.36 -3.61 3.22
CA ARG A 781 0.56 -2.47 3.41
C ARG A 781 0.00 -1.39 4.31
N GLN A 782 -1.32 -1.22 4.32
CA GLN A 782 -2.01 -0.27 5.21
C GLN A 782 -2.07 -0.77 6.67
N LYS A 783 -1.69 -2.04 6.91
CA LYS A 783 -1.67 -2.71 8.21
C LYS A 783 -0.39 -3.53 8.37
N PRO A 784 0.78 -2.87 8.49
CA PRO A 784 2.09 -3.53 8.45
C PRO A 784 2.28 -4.61 9.53
N ASN A 785 1.50 -4.57 10.62
CA ASN A 785 1.58 -5.51 11.73
C ASN A 785 0.69 -6.76 11.58
N GLN A 786 -0.01 -6.95 10.44
CA GLN A 786 -0.94 -8.06 10.24
C GLN A 786 -0.51 -8.96 9.08
N TRP A 787 0.17 -10.05 9.41
CA TRP A 787 0.56 -11.10 8.46
C TRP A 787 -0.33 -12.33 8.63
N SER A 788 -0.89 -12.82 7.52
CA SER A 788 -1.48 -14.16 7.45
C SER A 788 -0.47 -15.08 6.79
N ARG A 789 -0.31 -16.31 7.31
CA ARG A 789 0.66 -17.29 6.77
C ARG A 789 0.06 -18.69 6.72
N ARG A 790 0.56 -19.50 5.80
CA ARG A 790 0.23 -20.92 5.64
C ARG A 790 1.48 -21.69 5.24
N ASP A 791 1.77 -22.73 6.00
CA ASP A 791 2.86 -23.64 5.70
C ASP A 791 2.44 -24.67 4.65
N VAL A 792 3.35 -24.94 3.72
CA VAL A 792 3.16 -25.82 2.57
C VAL A 792 4.39 -26.69 2.40
N THR A 793 4.17 -27.97 2.15
CA THR A 793 5.24 -28.91 1.81
C THR A 793 5.45 -28.92 0.29
N LEU A 794 6.65 -28.56 -0.16
CA LEU A 794 7.05 -28.71 -1.54
C LEU A 794 7.47 -30.17 -1.78
N VAL A 795 6.77 -30.85 -2.69
CA VAL A 795 7.04 -32.22 -3.09
C VAL A 795 7.72 -32.23 -4.45
N ARG A 796 8.85 -32.94 -4.54
CA ARG A 796 9.65 -33.06 -5.75
C ARG A 796 9.81 -34.53 -6.12
N GLY A 797 9.52 -34.86 -7.37
CA GLY A 797 9.96 -36.13 -7.96
C GLY A 797 11.46 -36.07 -8.27
N PRO A 798 12.08 -37.18 -8.68
CA PRO A 798 13.43 -37.16 -9.20
C PRO A 798 13.47 -36.58 -10.64
N ALA A 799 14.64 -36.14 -11.08
CA ALA A 799 14.82 -35.63 -12.45
C ALA A 799 14.71 -36.73 -13.52
N SER A 800 14.98 -37.98 -13.14
CA SER A 800 14.80 -39.17 -13.97
C SER A 800 14.28 -40.35 -13.13
N VAL A 801 13.46 -41.20 -13.74
CA VAL A 801 12.89 -42.42 -13.15
C VAL A 801 12.93 -43.52 -14.18
N THR A 802 13.49 -44.68 -13.83
CA THR A 802 13.30 -45.90 -14.63
C THR A 802 12.12 -46.68 -14.07
N ALA A 803 10.95 -46.51 -14.68
CA ALA A 803 9.73 -47.24 -14.30
C ALA A 803 8.84 -47.48 -15.51
N SER A 804 8.02 -48.54 -15.46
CA SER A 804 6.90 -48.72 -16.38
C SER A 804 5.61 -48.41 -15.63
N LYS A 805 4.87 -47.41 -16.08
CA LYS A 805 3.68 -46.89 -15.38
C LYS A 805 2.50 -46.72 -16.32
N LYS A 806 1.32 -47.04 -15.83
CA LYS A 806 0.04 -46.82 -16.52
C LYS A 806 -0.59 -45.54 -15.99
N ILE A 807 -0.96 -44.65 -16.91
CA ILE A 807 -1.54 -43.36 -16.55
C ILE A 807 -2.94 -43.21 -17.13
N ALA A 808 -3.85 -42.61 -16.37
CA ALA A 808 -5.18 -42.25 -16.83
C ALA A 808 -5.45 -40.75 -16.60
N LEU A 809 -5.77 -40.04 -17.67
CA LEU A 809 -6.14 -38.62 -17.62
C LEU A 809 -7.63 -38.51 -17.94
N ILE A 810 -8.42 -38.17 -16.92
CA ILE A 810 -9.85 -37.93 -17.03
C ILE A 810 -10.07 -36.41 -16.98
N GLY A 811 -10.78 -35.85 -17.94
CA GLY A 811 -11.05 -34.41 -17.92
C GLY A 811 -11.89 -33.94 -19.08
N ASP A 812 -11.86 -32.64 -19.35
CA ASP A 812 -12.66 -32.01 -20.39
C ASP A 812 -11.83 -31.63 -21.63
N SER A 813 -12.27 -30.60 -22.37
CA SER A 813 -11.54 -30.06 -23.53
C SER A 813 -10.14 -29.55 -23.20
N LEU A 814 -9.89 -29.07 -21.98
CA LEU A 814 -8.56 -28.64 -21.55
C LEU A 814 -7.61 -29.82 -21.37
N THR A 815 -8.14 -31.02 -21.12
CA THR A 815 -7.37 -32.27 -21.11
C THR A 815 -7.21 -32.83 -22.52
N ASN A 816 -8.29 -32.81 -23.32
CA ASN A 816 -8.28 -33.32 -24.69
C ASN A 816 -7.25 -32.63 -25.59
N ARG A 817 -7.13 -31.30 -25.43
CA ARG A 817 -6.20 -30.48 -26.21
C ARG A 817 -4.77 -30.67 -25.72
N GLY A 818 -4.13 -31.75 -26.17
CA GLY A 818 -2.67 -31.96 -26.14
C GLY A 818 -2.04 -32.40 -24.81
N GLN A 819 -2.77 -32.45 -23.70
CA GLN A 819 -2.16 -32.73 -22.38
C GLN A 819 -1.63 -34.16 -22.27
N VAL A 820 -2.37 -35.15 -22.80
CA VAL A 820 -1.97 -36.56 -22.76
C VAL A 820 -0.67 -36.80 -23.51
N SER A 821 -0.57 -36.32 -24.75
CA SER A 821 0.62 -36.45 -25.60
C SER A 821 1.85 -35.81 -24.94
N ARG A 822 1.71 -34.54 -24.51
CA ARG A 822 2.80 -33.76 -23.91
C ARG A 822 3.31 -34.35 -22.60
N LEU A 823 2.40 -34.74 -21.70
CA LEU A 823 2.78 -35.38 -20.45
C LEU A 823 3.49 -36.71 -20.70
N THR A 824 2.99 -37.51 -21.64
CA THR A 824 3.61 -38.78 -22.01
C THR A 824 5.04 -38.56 -22.52
N GLN A 825 5.24 -37.56 -23.37
CA GLN A 825 6.57 -37.20 -23.87
C GLN A 825 7.50 -36.79 -22.73
N LEU A 826 7.06 -35.90 -21.83
CA LEU A 826 7.86 -35.45 -20.69
C LEU A 826 8.27 -36.62 -19.77
N LEU A 827 7.34 -37.52 -19.45
CA LEU A 827 7.60 -38.72 -18.65
C LEU A 827 8.55 -39.69 -19.37
N THR A 828 8.38 -39.88 -20.67
CA THR A 828 9.25 -40.73 -21.49
C THR A 828 10.67 -40.16 -21.54
N THR A 829 10.81 -38.84 -21.71
CA THR A 829 12.11 -38.15 -21.63
C THR A 829 12.76 -38.31 -20.25
N ALA A 830 11.96 -38.37 -19.18
CA ALA A 830 12.45 -38.63 -17.83
C ALA A 830 12.78 -40.12 -17.56
N GLY A 831 12.59 -41.02 -18.53
CA GLY A 831 12.91 -42.44 -18.44
C GLY A 831 11.74 -43.37 -18.09
N VAL A 832 10.51 -42.85 -17.99
CA VAL A 832 9.32 -43.64 -17.68
C VAL A 832 8.75 -44.25 -18.97
N THR A 833 8.57 -45.56 -19.00
CA THR A 833 7.79 -46.23 -20.04
C THR A 833 6.30 -46.08 -19.70
N VAL A 834 5.60 -45.29 -20.50
CA VAL A 834 4.19 -44.91 -20.23
C VAL A 834 3.23 -45.79 -21.03
N THR A 835 2.24 -46.37 -20.35
CA THR A 835 1.04 -46.95 -20.96
C THR A 835 -0.16 -46.06 -20.69
N GLN A 836 -0.81 -45.56 -21.74
CA GLN A 836 -1.97 -44.69 -21.61
C GLN A 836 -3.26 -45.50 -21.44
N THR A 837 -4.12 -45.09 -20.51
CA THR A 837 -5.45 -45.68 -20.28
C THR A 837 -6.52 -44.73 -20.78
N GLY A 838 -7.29 -45.14 -21.79
CA GLY A 838 -8.37 -44.32 -22.35
C GLY A 838 -8.87 -44.82 -23.69
N THR A 839 -10.14 -44.55 -23.96
CA THR A 839 -10.85 -44.96 -25.18
C THR A 839 -10.87 -43.87 -26.24
N MET A 840 -10.69 -42.59 -25.88
CA MET A 840 -10.70 -41.51 -26.87
C MET A 840 -9.31 -41.22 -27.40
N SER A 841 -9.21 -41.05 -28.72
CA SER A 841 -8.06 -40.39 -29.33
C SER A 841 -8.08 -38.91 -28.94
N GLN A 842 -6.95 -38.40 -28.45
CA GLN A 842 -6.82 -37.03 -27.96
C GLN A 842 -6.19 -36.13 -29.03
N ASP A 843 -6.45 -34.83 -28.98
CA ASP A 843 -5.79 -33.87 -29.87
C ASP A 843 -4.28 -33.83 -29.59
N GLU A 844 -3.48 -33.59 -30.63
CA GLU A 844 -2.01 -33.72 -30.60
C GLU A 844 -1.49 -35.14 -30.28
N GLY A 845 -2.38 -36.14 -30.21
CA GLY A 845 -2.05 -37.57 -30.14
C GLY A 845 -2.24 -38.22 -28.75
N GLY A 846 -2.21 -39.55 -28.74
CA GLY A 846 -2.39 -40.37 -27.54
C GLY A 846 -3.84 -40.78 -27.25
N LYS A 847 -4.00 -41.54 -26.17
CA LYS A 847 -5.25 -42.11 -25.69
C LYS A 847 -5.56 -41.63 -24.27
N GLY A 848 -6.78 -41.15 -24.05
CA GLY A 848 -7.18 -40.62 -22.75
C GLY A 848 -8.70 -40.47 -22.64
N GLU A 849 -9.11 -39.80 -21.57
CA GLU A 849 -10.51 -39.54 -21.23
C GLU A 849 -10.75 -38.03 -21.05
N GLY A 850 -9.98 -37.21 -21.77
CA GLY A 850 -10.27 -35.79 -21.99
C GLY A 850 -11.41 -35.66 -22.97
N ARG A 851 -12.60 -35.26 -22.51
CA ARG A 851 -13.84 -35.23 -23.29
C ARG A 851 -14.31 -33.80 -23.51
N GLU A 852 -14.22 -33.33 -24.75
CA GLU A 852 -14.58 -31.95 -25.10
C GLU A 852 -15.96 -31.55 -24.54
N SER A 853 -15.99 -30.39 -23.86
CA SER A 853 -17.19 -29.80 -23.25
C SER A 853 -17.84 -30.58 -22.11
N TRP A 854 -17.26 -31.70 -21.64
CA TRP A 854 -17.84 -32.47 -20.54
C TRP A 854 -17.57 -31.82 -19.18
N ALA A 855 -18.64 -31.60 -18.42
CA ALA A 855 -18.64 -31.48 -16.95
C ALA A 855 -18.60 -32.85 -16.23
N ALA A 856 -18.26 -32.89 -14.94
CA ALA A 856 -18.33 -34.08 -14.09
C ALA A 856 -19.71 -34.75 -14.11
N ALA A 857 -20.77 -33.95 -14.27
CA ALA A 857 -22.15 -34.42 -14.35
C ALA A 857 -22.38 -35.38 -15.53
N HIS A 858 -21.62 -35.25 -16.61
CA HIS A 858 -21.70 -36.15 -17.76
C HIS A 858 -21.04 -37.50 -17.46
N PHE A 859 -19.87 -37.48 -16.81
CA PHE A 859 -19.17 -38.70 -16.41
C PHE A 859 -20.03 -39.56 -15.49
N VAL A 860 -20.66 -38.95 -14.48
CA VAL A 860 -21.52 -39.67 -13.52
C VAL A 860 -22.92 -39.99 -14.04
N GLY A 861 -23.30 -39.50 -15.22
CA GLY A 861 -24.61 -39.77 -15.83
C GLY A 861 -25.74 -38.89 -15.31
N LYS A 862 -25.47 -37.91 -14.45
CA LYS A 862 -26.44 -36.88 -14.04
C LYS A 862 -26.93 -36.07 -15.24
N ARG A 863 -26.07 -35.87 -16.25
CA ARG A 863 -26.41 -35.16 -17.48
C ARG A 863 -26.03 -35.99 -18.69
N THR A 864 -26.99 -36.23 -19.57
CA THR A 864 -26.80 -37.05 -20.78
C THR A 864 -26.91 -36.24 -22.07
N LEU A 865 -26.88 -34.91 -21.98
CA LEU A 865 -26.95 -34.00 -23.12
C LEU A 865 -25.76 -33.05 -23.16
N LEU A 866 -25.06 -33.04 -24.30
CA LEU A 866 -24.08 -32.03 -24.68
C LEU A 866 -24.74 -31.04 -25.64
N GLY A 867 -25.15 -29.88 -25.14
CA GLY A 867 -26.07 -29.00 -25.86
C GLY A 867 -27.39 -29.73 -26.14
N SER A 868 -27.74 -29.89 -27.41
CA SER A 868 -28.89 -30.69 -27.88
C SER A 868 -28.54 -32.14 -28.25
N THR A 869 -27.26 -32.51 -28.19
CA THR A 869 -26.79 -33.84 -28.64
C THR A 869 -26.81 -34.84 -27.49
N ARG A 870 -27.44 -36.00 -27.71
CA ARG A 870 -27.47 -37.09 -26.72
C ARG A 870 -26.10 -37.75 -26.57
N ILE A 871 -25.68 -37.92 -25.33
CA ILE A 871 -24.55 -38.77 -24.95
C ILE A 871 -25.10 -40.17 -24.69
N ASN A 872 -24.73 -41.12 -25.54
CA ASN A 872 -25.17 -42.50 -25.42
C ASN A 872 -24.20 -43.31 -24.55
N ILE A 873 -24.71 -44.25 -23.77
CA ILE A 873 -23.86 -45.25 -23.11
C ILE A 873 -23.28 -46.16 -24.19
N SER A 874 -21.95 -46.32 -24.23
CA SER A 874 -21.28 -47.08 -25.28
C SER A 874 -19.89 -47.51 -24.84
N SER A 875 -19.49 -48.72 -25.24
CA SER A 875 -18.17 -49.30 -24.99
C SER A 875 -17.20 -49.11 -26.16
N ASP A 876 -17.49 -48.22 -27.10
CA ASP A 876 -16.71 -48.07 -28.33
C ASP A 876 -15.26 -47.63 -28.04
N ASN A 877 -14.31 -48.20 -28.79
CA ASN A 877 -12.90 -47.86 -28.73
C ASN A 877 -12.33 -47.87 -30.17
N PRO A 878 -12.13 -46.70 -30.82
CA PRO A 878 -12.15 -45.37 -30.22
C PRO A 878 -13.56 -44.84 -29.88
N SER A 879 -13.67 -44.20 -28.70
CA SER A 879 -14.87 -43.48 -28.25
C SER A 879 -14.94 -42.05 -28.84
N SER A 880 -16.05 -41.36 -28.62
CA SER A 880 -16.27 -39.94 -28.97
C SER A 880 -16.91 -39.15 -27.83
N THR A 881 -17.04 -37.84 -28.00
CA THR A 881 -17.68 -36.90 -27.04
C THR A 881 -19.18 -37.16 -26.84
N THR A 882 -19.80 -37.95 -27.70
CA THR A 882 -21.22 -38.35 -27.64
C THR A 882 -21.42 -39.74 -27.06
N LYS A 883 -20.37 -40.34 -26.48
CA LYS A 883 -20.39 -41.71 -25.96
C LYS A 883 -19.82 -41.73 -24.54
N ASN A 884 -20.53 -42.34 -23.59
CA ASN A 884 -20.05 -42.51 -22.22
C ASN A 884 -19.74 -44.00 -21.93
N PRO A 885 -18.45 -44.36 -21.76
CA PRO A 885 -18.04 -45.73 -21.47
C PRO A 885 -18.02 -46.07 -19.98
N PHE A 886 -18.30 -45.11 -19.09
CA PHE A 886 -18.21 -45.30 -17.65
C PHE A 886 -19.53 -45.70 -17.00
N LEU A 887 -20.65 -45.58 -17.73
CA LEU A 887 -21.98 -45.82 -17.19
C LEU A 887 -22.40 -47.27 -17.37
N PHE A 888 -22.69 -47.92 -16.26
CA PHE A 888 -23.21 -49.29 -16.23
C PHE A 888 -24.47 -49.32 -15.38
N GLU A 889 -25.37 -50.27 -15.67
CA GLU A 889 -26.58 -50.47 -14.88
C GLU A 889 -26.21 -50.70 -13.40
N ALA A 890 -26.80 -49.89 -12.53
CA ALA A 890 -26.50 -49.86 -11.10
C ALA A 890 -27.12 -51.07 -10.40
N THR A 891 -26.27 -51.82 -9.69
CA THR A 891 -26.71 -52.94 -8.86
C THR A 891 -27.58 -52.46 -7.69
N THR A 892 -28.34 -53.36 -7.08
CA THR A 892 -29.13 -53.05 -5.87
C THR A 892 -28.25 -52.47 -4.76
N ALA A 893 -27.05 -53.04 -4.55
CA ALA A 893 -26.11 -52.54 -3.55
C ALA A 893 -25.63 -51.11 -3.85
N GLN A 894 -25.31 -50.79 -5.10
CA GLN A 894 -24.89 -49.44 -5.51
C GLN A 894 -26.04 -48.42 -5.33
N LYS A 895 -27.26 -48.78 -5.71
CA LYS A 895 -28.46 -47.95 -5.50
C LYS A 895 -28.73 -47.66 -4.02
N THR A 896 -28.54 -48.65 -3.15
CA THR A 896 -28.69 -48.46 -1.70
C THR A 896 -27.57 -47.63 -1.09
N ALA A 897 -26.31 -47.86 -1.51
CA ALA A 897 -25.16 -47.18 -0.94
C ALA A 897 -25.05 -45.72 -1.40
N ASN A 898 -25.40 -45.43 -2.67
CA ASN A 898 -25.24 -44.11 -3.27
C ASN A 898 -26.47 -43.73 -4.14
N PRO A 899 -27.66 -43.61 -3.53
CA PRO A 899 -28.92 -43.39 -4.25
C PRO A 899 -28.93 -42.08 -5.06
N THR A 900 -28.16 -41.07 -4.64
CA THR A 900 -28.03 -39.77 -5.32
C THR A 900 -27.03 -39.77 -6.48
N MET A 901 -26.32 -40.89 -6.72
CA MET A 901 -25.31 -41.06 -7.79
C MET A 901 -25.64 -42.20 -8.76
N CYS A 902 -26.88 -42.69 -8.71
CA CYS A 902 -27.43 -43.63 -9.68
C CYS A 902 -28.54 -42.90 -10.46
N PHE A 903 -28.37 -42.66 -11.75
CA PHE A 903 -29.24 -41.80 -12.54
C PHE A 903 -29.96 -42.57 -13.64
N LEU A 904 -31.15 -42.10 -14.01
CA LEU A 904 -31.77 -42.54 -15.26
C LEU A 904 -30.92 -42.12 -16.48
N ASN A 905 -31.24 -42.65 -17.66
CA ASN A 905 -30.63 -42.26 -18.92
C ASN A 905 -31.73 -42.01 -19.96
N THR A 906 -32.56 -41.00 -19.70
CA THR A 906 -33.72 -40.62 -20.53
C THR A 906 -33.35 -39.70 -21.68
N GLY A 907 -32.15 -39.11 -21.66
CA GLY A 907 -31.75 -38.08 -22.60
C GLY A 907 -32.07 -36.67 -22.09
N SER A 908 -32.11 -36.48 -20.76
CA SER A 908 -32.44 -35.21 -20.12
C SER A 908 -31.22 -34.32 -19.84
N VAL A 909 -31.45 -33.01 -19.71
CA VAL A 909 -30.42 -32.02 -19.30
C VAL A 909 -29.95 -32.23 -17.85
N SER A 910 -30.82 -32.83 -17.02
CA SER A 910 -30.52 -33.34 -15.69
C SER A 910 -31.41 -34.55 -15.47
N GLU A 911 -30.80 -35.72 -15.27
CA GLU A 911 -31.47 -36.98 -15.01
C GLU A 911 -31.90 -37.06 -13.53
N LEU A 912 -33.02 -37.76 -13.29
CA LEU A 912 -33.45 -38.08 -11.93
C LEU A 912 -32.56 -39.18 -11.37
N SER A 913 -32.17 -39.04 -10.10
CA SER A 913 -31.45 -40.06 -9.37
C SER A 913 -32.38 -41.11 -8.76
N TYR A 914 -31.82 -42.22 -8.28
CA TYR A 914 -32.57 -43.24 -7.54
C TYR A 914 -33.17 -42.70 -6.23
N ALA A 915 -32.58 -41.64 -5.67
CA ALA A 915 -33.15 -40.92 -4.54
C ALA A 915 -34.41 -40.11 -4.92
N ASP A 916 -34.50 -39.64 -6.17
CA ASP A 916 -35.62 -38.83 -6.65
C ASP A 916 -36.79 -39.72 -7.13
N THR A 917 -36.49 -40.88 -7.71
CA THR A 917 -37.47 -41.86 -8.18
C THR A 917 -36.89 -43.27 -8.13
N GLN A 918 -37.73 -44.26 -7.86
CA GLN A 918 -37.32 -45.68 -7.84
C GLN A 918 -37.76 -46.45 -9.09
N THR A 919 -38.36 -45.76 -10.06
CA THR A 919 -38.90 -46.33 -11.29
C THR A 919 -37.93 -46.13 -12.46
N GLY A 920 -37.60 -47.23 -13.16
CA GLY A 920 -36.73 -47.23 -14.35
C GLY A 920 -35.41 -47.95 -14.14
N THR A 921 -34.58 -47.96 -15.19
CA THR A 921 -33.21 -48.49 -15.14
C THR A 921 -32.24 -47.37 -14.81
N PHE A 922 -31.50 -47.54 -13.72
CA PHE A 922 -30.52 -46.57 -13.24
C PHE A 922 -29.12 -47.01 -13.61
N TYR A 923 -28.28 -46.04 -13.96
CA TYR A 923 -26.89 -46.21 -14.33
C TYR A 923 -26.00 -45.44 -13.36
N THR A 924 -24.78 -45.91 -13.17
CA THR A 924 -23.82 -45.25 -12.32
C THR A 924 -22.42 -45.33 -12.91
N PHE A 925 -21.55 -44.40 -12.50
CA PHE A 925 -20.15 -44.42 -12.86
C PHE A 925 -19.48 -45.62 -12.20
N ASP A 926 -19.06 -46.60 -13.00
CA ASP A 926 -18.40 -47.82 -12.52
C ASP A 926 -17.05 -47.99 -13.22
N TYR A 927 -15.99 -47.55 -12.52
CA TYR A 927 -14.65 -47.52 -13.10
C TYR A 927 -14.05 -48.92 -13.27
N ARG A 928 -14.36 -49.88 -12.38
CA ARG A 928 -13.89 -51.26 -12.51
C ARG A 928 -14.49 -51.90 -13.76
N ARG A 929 -15.81 -51.82 -13.93
CA ARG A 929 -16.48 -52.37 -15.12
C ARG A 929 -16.01 -51.70 -16.41
N TYR A 930 -15.71 -50.40 -16.36
CA TYR A 930 -15.08 -49.70 -17.49
C TYR A 930 -13.72 -50.30 -17.88
N LEU A 931 -12.81 -50.47 -16.92
CA LEU A 931 -11.48 -51.06 -17.20
C LEU A 931 -11.61 -52.47 -17.74
N ASP A 932 -12.43 -53.30 -17.11
CA ASP A 932 -12.63 -54.70 -17.50
C ASP A 932 -13.25 -54.80 -18.91
N ALA A 933 -14.26 -53.99 -19.21
CA ALA A 933 -14.93 -53.96 -20.52
C ALA A 933 -13.99 -53.50 -21.65
N GLN A 934 -13.00 -52.67 -21.35
CA GLN A 934 -12.00 -52.18 -22.30
C GLN A 934 -10.73 -53.03 -22.34
N GLY A 935 -10.60 -54.03 -21.45
CA GLY A 935 -9.36 -54.81 -21.30
C GLY A 935 -8.18 -53.99 -20.79
N PHE A 936 -8.43 -52.89 -20.08
CA PHE A 936 -7.38 -52.07 -19.50
C PHE A 936 -6.89 -52.65 -18.16
N ALA A 937 -5.57 -52.64 -17.96
CA ALA A 937 -5.00 -52.90 -16.65
C ALA A 937 -5.20 -51.70 -15.71
N ASP A 938 -5.17 -51.96 -14.40
CA ASP A 938 -5.29 -50.92 -13.38
C ASP A 938 -4.23 -49.81 -13.59
N PRO A 939 -4.63 -48.53 -13.69
CA PRO A 939 -3.70 -47.42 -13.76
C PRO A 939 -2.94 -47.22 -12.43
N ASP A 940 -1.67 -46.84 -12.53
CA ASP A 940 -0.83 -46.49 -11.38
C ASP A 940 -1.08 -45.05 -10.91
N VAL A 941 -1.33 -44.15 -11.87
CA VAL A 941 -1.54 -42.72 -11.62
C VAL A 941 -2.76 -42.24 -12.39
N VAL A 942 -3.65 -41.52 -11.70
CA VAL A 942 -4.86 -40.95 -12.28
C VAL A 942 -4.93 -39.45 -11.97
N SER A 943 -5.27 -38.63 -12.96
CA SER A 943 -5.67 -37.24 -12.71
C SER A 943 -7.09 -36.99 -13.20
N ILE A 944 -7.84 -36.23 -12.40
CA ILE A 944 -9.18 -35.74 -12.75
C ILE A 944 -9.10 -34.22 -12.88
N ALA A 945 -9.31 -33.72 -14.09
CA ALA A 945 -9.17 -32.31 -14.44
C ALA A 945 -10.47 -31.75 -15.03
N LEU A 946 -11.31 -31.18 -14.16
CA LEU A 946 -12.68 -30.69 -14.44
C LEU A 946 -12.92 -29.38 -13.68
N ALA A 947 -14.17 -28.89 -13.62
CA ALA A 947 -14.67 -27.65 -13.01
C ALA A 947 -15.04 -26.53 -14.00
N TRP A 948 -14.35 -26.37 -15.13
CA TRP A 948 -14.68 -25.30 -16.09
C TRP A 948 -16.07 -25.49 -16.70
N ASN A 949 -16.28 -26.64 -17.34
CA ASN A 949 -17.56 -26.94 -17.98
C ASN A 949 -18.67 -27.13 -16.94
N ASP A 950 -18.34 -27.61 -15.73
CA ASP A 950 -19.27 -27.69 -14.60
C ASP A 950 -19.86 -26.32 -14.25
N GLN A 951 -18.98 -25.31 -14.13
CA GLN A 951 -19.39 -23.93 -13.94
C GLN A 951 -20.20 -23.41 -15.13
N ALA A 952 -19.74 -23.65 -16.36
CA ALA A 952 -20.36 -23.12 -17.58
C ALA A 952 -21.82 -23.62 -17.76
N ILE A 953 -22.12 -24.84 -17.33
CA ILE A 953 -23.49 -25.41 -17.39
C ILE A 953 -24.32 -25.13 -16.12
N GLY A 954 -23.80 -24.35 -15.17
CA GLY A 954 -24.51 -23.97 -13.95
C GLY A 954 -24.57 -25.05 -12.87
N THR A 955 -23.63 -26.00 -12.87
CA THR A 955 -23.47 -26.91 -11.72
C THR A 955 -23.11 -26.08 -10.49
N THR A 956 -23.58 -26.45 -9.31
CA THR A 956 -23.14 -25.78 -8.07
C THR A 956 -21.83 -26.38 -7.58
N PRO A 957 -20.96 -25.63 -6.86
CA PRO A 957 -19.73 -26.18 -6.29
C PRO A 957 -19.94 -27.45 -5.44
N ASP A 958 -21.07 -27.55 -4.73
CA ASP A 958 -21.41 -28.71 -3.89
C ASP A 958 -21.81 -29.92 -4.74
N GLN A 959 -22.59 -29.71 -5.80
CA GLN A 959 -22.90 -30.78 -6.75
C GLN A 959 -21.64 -31.27 -7.46
N TYR A 960 -20.75 -30.36 -7.86
CA TYR A 960 -19.49 -30.70 -8.49
C TYR A 960 -18.63 -31.56 -7.56
N ILE A 961 -18.37 -31.11 -6.32
CA ILE A 961 -17.49 -31.86 -5.42
C ILE A 961 -18.09 -33.21 -5.01
N ALA A 962 -19.42 -33.31 -4.89
CA ALA A 962 -20.09 -34.59 -4.66
C ALA A 962 -19.83 -35.58 -5.81
N GLN A 963 -19.88 -35.12 -7.06
CA GLN A 963 -19.61 -35.94 -8.24
C GLN A 963 -18.13 -36.34 -8.33
N ILE A 964 -17.21 -35.40 -8.06
CA ILE A 964 -15.77 -35.69 -8.00
C ILE A 964 -15.45 -36.71 -6.91
N ASN A 965 -16.00 -36.54 -5.70
CA ASN A 965 -15.83 -37.50 -4.61
C ASN A 965 -16.36 -38.88 -4.99
N TYR A 966 -17.50 -38.92 -5.69
CA TYR A 966 -18.04 -40.18 -6.18
C TYR A 966 -17.11 -40.84 -7.19
N MET A 967 -16.66 -40.11 -8.22
CA MET A 967 -15.69 -40.62 -9.20
C MET A 967 -14.41 -41.15 -8.53
N VAL A 968 -13.81 -40.36 -7.61
CA VAL A 968 -12.62 -40.77 -6.86
C VAL A 968 -12.88 -42.02 -6.03
N SER A 969 -14.04 -42.13 -5.37
CA SER A 969 -14.39 -43.33 -4.59
C SER A 969 -14.45 -44.58 -5.47
N GLN A 970 -15.05 -44.49 -6.66
CA GLN A 970 -15.17 -45.62 -7.58
C GLN A 970 -13.81 -45.99 -8.18
N ILE A 971 -12.97 -45.00 -8.48
CA ILE A 971 -11.59 -45.24 -8.92
C ILE A 971 -10.75 -45.88 -7.81
N LYS A 972 -10.90 -45.46 -6.54
CA LYS A 972 -10.18 -46.08 -5.40
C LYS A 972 -10.65 -47.51 -5.13
N VAL A 973 -11.95 -47.79 -5.28
CA VAL A 973 -12.48 -49.16 -5.15
C VAL A 973 -11.93 -50.04 -6.26
N ALA A 974 -11.90 -49.55 -7.50
CA ALA A 974 -11.31 -50.29 -8.61
C ALA A 974 -9.79 -50.45 -8.43
N CYS A 975 -9.08 -49.35 -8.22
CA CYS A 975 -7.62 -49.27 -8.25
C CYS A 975 -7.10 -48.76 -6.90
N PRO A 976 -7.11 -49.58 -5.83
CA PRO A 976 -6.79 -49.12 -4.47
C PRO A 976 -5.36 -48.59 -4.33
N ASN A 977 -4.46 -49.06 -5.20
CA ASN A 977 -3.07 -48.64 -5.21
C ASN A 977 -2.78 -47.38 -6.01
N ALA A 978 -3.72 -46.93 -6.86
CA ALA A 978 -3.53 -45.77 -7.70
C ALA A 978 -3.36 -44.50 -6.86
N ARG A 979 -2.45 -43.63 -7.31
CA ARG A 979 -2.31 -42.26 -6.82
C ARG A 979 -3.21 -41.36 -7.65
N ILE A 980 -4.12 -40.65 -6.99
CA ILE A 980 -5.14 -39.86 -7.66
C ILE A 980 -4.93 -38.39 -7.33
N ALA A 981 -4.82 -37.55 -8.35
CA ALA A 981 -4.81 -36.10 -8.18
C ALA A 981 -6.07 -35.46 -8.77
N VAL A 982 -6.68 -34.56 -8.00
CA VAL A 982 -7.73 -33.67 -8.51
C VAL A 982 -7.10 -32.33 -8.85
N ALA A 983 -7.30 -31.90 -10.10
CA ALA A 983 -6.83 -30.62 -10.62
C ALA A 983 -8.05 -29.82 -11.07
N PRO A 984 -8.69 -29.02 -10.19
CA PRO A 984 -9.78 -28.18 -10.65
C PRO A 984 -9.17 -27.20 -11.66
N TYR A 985 -9.67 -27.19 -12.90
CA TYR A 985 -9.23 -26.29 -13.96
C TYR A 985 -10.18 -25.10 -14.09
N PRO A 986 -10.35 -24.25 -13.05
CA PRO A 986 -11.02 -23.01 -13.30
C PRO A 986 -10.09 -22.12 -14.10
N MET A 987 -10.55 -21.57 -15.22
CA MET A 987 -9.86 -20.42 -15.76
C MET A 987 -10.21 -19.19 -14.93
N ALA A 988 -9.19 -18.50 -14.45
CA ALA A 988 -9.33 -17.22 -13.78
C ALA A 988 -9.72 -16.07 -14.74
N PHE A 989 -9.99 -16.34 -16.03
CA PHE A 989 -10.55 -15.39 -17.00
C PHE A 989 -12.04 -15.11 -16.78
N SER A 990 -12.47 -15.21 -15.54
CA SER A 990 -13.78 -14.76 -15.15
C SER A 990 -13.52 -13.47 -14.41
N SER A 991 -14.17 -12.37 -14.80
CA SER A 991 -14.06 -11.08 -14.10
C SER A 991 -13.95 -11.28 -12.59
N ARG A 992 -13.24 -10.41 -11.88
CA ARG A 992 -13.13 -10.46 -10.41
C ARG A 992 -14.44 -10.84 -9.70
N SER A 993 -15.58 -10.39 -10.22
CA SER A 993 -16.90 -10.79 -9.75
C SER A 993 -17.14 -12.30 -9.82
N VAL A 994 -16.88 -12.96 -10.94
CA VAL A 994 -17.08 -14.40 -11.13
C VAL A 994 -16.06 -15.23 -10.34
N TRP A 995 -14.81 -14.75 -10.18
CA TRP A 995 -13.83 -15.42 -9.32
C TRP A 995 -14.33 -15.51 -7.87
N ASN A 996 -14.69 -14.34 -7.31
CA ASN A 996 -15.20 -14.22 -5.94
C ASN A 996 -16.55 -14.93 -5.78
N ALA A 997 -17.38 -14.92 -6.84
CA ALA A 997 -18.74 -15.43 -6.78
C ALA A 997 -18.82 -16.96 -6.79
N THR A 998 -18.01 -17.57 -7.65
CA THR A 998 -18.24 -18.94 -8.09
C THR A 998 -16.95 -19.73 -8.12
N VAL A 999 -15.92 -19.24 -8.83
CA VAL A 999 -14.71 -20.02 -9.15
C VAL A 999 -13.92 -20.44 -7.90
N SER A 1000 -13.70 -19.50 -6.98
CA SER A 1000 -12.92 -19.78 -5.77
C SER A 1000 -13.60 -20.82 -4.87
N GLN A 1001 -14.92 -20.98 -4.97
CA GLN A 1001 -15.68 -21.97 -4.21
C GLN A 1001 -15.48 -23.40 -4.74
N TYR A 1002 -15.33 -23.58 -6.06
CA TYR A 1002 -14.94 -24.87 -6.64
C TYR A 1002 -13.58 -25.33 -6.11
N VAL A 1003 -12.60 -24.42 -6.09
CA VAL A 1003 -11.28 -24.67 -5.54
C VAL A 1003 -11.35 -25.00 -4.05
N ARG A 1004 -12.10 -24.20 -3.27
CA ARG A 1004 -12.28 -24.43 -1.84
C ARG A 1004 -12.89 -25.79 -1.55
N ASN A 1005 -13.91 -26.20 -2.30
CA ASN A 1005 -14.56 -27.50 -2.10
C ASN A 1005 -13.60 -28.66 -2.41
N VAL A 1006 -12.75 -28.55 -3.43
CA VAL A 1006 -11.68 -29.52 -3.68
C VAL A 1006 -10.68 -29.56 -2.54
N LEU A 1007 -10.18 -28.40 -2.08
CA LEU A 1007 -9.29 -28.31 -0.93
C LEU A 1007 -9.91 -28.96 0.30
N GLY A 1008 -11.15 -28.59 0.65
CA GLY A 1008 -11.86 -29.13 1.80
C GLY A 1008 -12.09 -30.64 1.74
N SER A 1009 -12.22 -31.22 0.55
CA SER A 1009 -12.48 -32.66 0.38
C SER A 1009 -11.23 -33.54 0.39
N PHE A 1010 -10.08 -32.99 -0.03
CA PHE A 1010 -8.86 -33.75 -0.28
C PHE A 1010 -7.64 -33.34 0.57
N LYS A 1011 -7.69 -32.20 1.26
CA LYS A 1011 -6.65 -31.78 2.22
C LYS A 1011 -6.53 -32.82 3.35
N GLY A 1012 -5.29 -33.12 3.77
CA GLY A 1012 -4.99 -34.11 4.80
C GLY A 1012 -5.16 -35.59 4.40
N ARG A 1013 -5.53 -35.90 3.15
CA ARG A 1013 -5.81 -37.28 2.68
C ARG A 1013 -4.68 -37.90 1.87
N GLN A 1014 -3.46 -37.39 2.02
CA GLN A 1014 -2.30 -37.88 1.29
C GLN A 1014 -1.94 -39.33 1.65
N SER A 1015 -2.27 -39.76 2.88
CA SER A 1015 -2.14 -41.17 3.32
C SER A 1015 -3.05 -42.12 2.54
N GLU A 1016 -4.16 -41.62 1.99
CA GLU A 1016 -5.08 -42.37 1.12
C GLU A 1016 -4.61 -42.38 -0.36
N LYS A 1017 -3.45 -41.78 -0.65
CA LYS A 1017 -2.92 -41.53 -1.99
C LYS A 1017 -3.79 -40.57 -2.82
N LEU A 1018 -4.44 -39.63 -2.13
CA LEU A 1018 -5.26 -38.58 -2.73
C LEU A 1018 -4.54 -37.23 -2.64
N HIS A 1019 -4.44 -36.55 -3.78
CA HIS A 1019 -3.63 -35.36 -3.94
C HIS A 1019 -4.39 -34.26 -4.69
N ILE A 1020 -3.87 -33.05 -4.60
CA ILE A 1020 -4.43 -31.87 -5.27
C ILE A 1020 -3.33 -31.24 -6.11
N ILE A 1021 -3.65 -30.91 -7.34
CA ILE A 1021 -2.79 -30.11 -8.23
C ILE A 1021 -3.35 -28.68 -8.23
N PRO A 1022 -2.59 -27.66 -7.82
CA PRO A 1022 -3.06 -26.28 -7.69
C PRO A 1022 -3.08 -25.54 -9.05
N SER A 1023 -3.78 -26.11 -10.02
CA SER A 1023 -3.89 -25.60 -11.40
C SER A 1023 -4.40 -24.17 -11.49
N TRP A 1024 -5.25 -23.75 -10.55
CA TRP A 1024 -5.76 -22.37 -10.47
C TRP A 1024 -4.70 -21.34 -10.11
N GLY A 1025 -3.68 -21.70 -9.35
CA GLY A 1025 -2.62 -20.78 -8.87
C GLY A 1025 -1.42 -20.74 -9.81
N ILE A 1026 -1.23 -21.76 -10.65
CA ILE A 1026 -0.09 -21.90 -11.56
C ILE A 1026 -0.34 -21.16 -12.88
N MET A 1027 -1.59 -21.11 -13.34
CA MET A 1027 -1.95 -20.54 -14.65
C MET A 1027 -2.24 -19.04 -14.58
N PRO A 1028 -1.70 -18.19 -15.49
CA PRO A 1028 -1.98 -16.77 -15.53
C PRO A 1028 -3.46 -16.46 -15.87
N SER A 1029 -4.03 -15.51 -15.12
CA SER A 1029 -5.43 -15.09 -15.23
C SER A 1029 -5.70 -14.06 -16.33
N ASP A 1030 -4.68 -13.31 -16.76
CA ASP A 1030 -4.82 -12.01 -17.41
C ASP A 1030 -4.17 -11.88 -18.80
N THR A 1031 -3.36 -12.85 -19.24
CA THR A 1031 -2.73 -12.82 -20.58
C THR A 1031 -2.72 -14.20 -21.23
N ALA A 1032 -2.73 -14.29 -22.56
CA ALA A 1032 -2.29 -15.52 -23.22
C ALA A 1032 -0.77 -15.69 -23.04
N TRP A 1033 -0.25 -16.88 -23.32
CA TRP A 1033 1.21 -17.10 -23.41
C TRP A 1033 1.71 -16.78 -24.83
N SER A 1034 0.95 -16.02 -25.61
CA SER A 1034 1.14 -15.89 -27.06
C SER A 1034 2.50 -15.25 -27.37
N SER A 1035 3.33 -15.96 -28.13
CA SER A 1035 4.63 -15.47 -28.60
C SER A 1035 4.67 -15.25 -30.12
N ASP A 1036 3.59 -15.55 -30.82
CA ASP A 1036 3.53 -15.55 -32.29
C ASP A 1036 3.00 -14.23 -32.88
N GLY A 1037 2.56 -13.30 -32.03
CA GLY A 1037 2.05 -11.98 -32.42
C GLY A 1037 0.79 -12.01 -33.29
N SER A 1038 0.24 -13.19 -33.58
CA SER A 1038 -0.85 -13.38 -34.54
C SER A 1038 -2.21 -12.89 -34.00
N SER A 1039 -2.31 -12.78 -32.67
CA SER A 1039 -3.52 -12.40 -31.92
C SER A 1039 -3.37 -11.06 -31.19
N ILE A 1040 -2.30 -10.31 -31.48
CA ILE A 1040 -2.01 -9.01 -30.86
C ILE A 1040 -2.64 -7.89 -31.69
N ASN A 1041 -3.77 -7.36 -31.22
CA ASN A 1041 -4.44 -6.23 -31.85
C ASN A 1041 -3.99 -4.92 -31.21
N ARG A 1042 -3.47 -3.98 -32.00
CA ARG A 1042 -3.15 -2.65 -31.48
C ARG A 1042 -4.43 -1.83 -31.31
N ASP A 1043 -4.73 -1.42 -30.09
CA ASP A 1043 -5.72 -0.41 -29.81
C ASP A 1043 -5.25 0.92 -30.42
N LEU A 1044 -6.00 1.41 -31.42
CA LEU A 1044 -5.67 2.61 -32.17
C LEU A 1044 -5.87 3.91 -31.37
N LEU A 1045 -6.63 3.87 -30.27
CA LEU A 1045 -6.87 5.02 -29.40
C LEU A 1045 -5.80 5.18 -28.32
N THR A 1046 -5.33 4.06 -27.75
CA THR A 1046 -4.35 4.08 -26.65
C THR A 1046 -2.93 3.71 -27.09
N GLY A 1047 -2.78 3.13 -28.28
CA GLY A 1047 -1.53 2.54 -28.75
C GLY A 1047 -1.16 1.22 -28.05
N SER A 1048 -1.98 0.74 -27.12
CA SER A 1048 -1.76 -0.50 -26.36
C SER A 1048 -2.01 -1.74 -27.21
N TYR A 1049 -1.38 -2.84 -26.86
CA TYR A 1049 -1.58 -4.13 -27.52
C TYR A 1049 -2.59 -4.97 -26.73
N VAL A 1050 -3.64 -5.43 -27.40
CA VAL A 1050 -4.67 -6.31 -26.87
C VAL A 1050 -4.36 -7.73 -27.34
N ASP A 1051 -4.00 -8.59 -26.41
CA ASP A 1051 -3.80 -10.02 -26.64
C ASP A 1051 -5.16 -10.73 -26.58
N THR A 1052 -5.74 -11.07 -27.74
CA THR A 1052 -7.02 -11.77 -27.81
C THR A 1052 -6.79 -13.28 -27.88
N ARG A 1053 -7.10 -14.01 -26.80
CA ARG A 1053 -7.23 -15.47 -26.83
C ARG A 1053 -8.34 -15.85 -27.83
N GLY A 1054 -8.11 -16.86 -28.66
CA GLY A 1054 -9.02 -17.22 -29.77
C GLY A 1054 -10.47 -17.50 -29.34
N ASP A 1055 -10.70 -18.25 -28.26
CA ASP A 1055 -12.03 -18.57 -27.75
C ASP A 1055 -12.24 -18.28 -26.25
N ASN A 1056 -11.30 -17.58 -25.61
CA ASN A 1056 -11.29 -17.28 -24.17
C ASN A 1056 -11.44 -18.49 -23.24
N ILE A 1057 -11.26 -19.73 -23.74
CA ILE A 1057 -11.40 -20.97 -22.98
C ILE A 1057 -10.12 -21.79 -23.04
N HIS A 1058 -9.60 -22.03 -24.24
CA HIS A 1058 -8.53 -22.98 -24.44
C HIS A 1058 -7.17 -22.29 -24.52
N TRP A 1059 -6.17 -22.94 -23.95
CA TRP A 1059 -4.80 -22.46 -24.01
C TRP A 1059 -4.26 -22.56 -25.44
N ASP A 1060 -3.43 -21.59 -25.82
CA ASP A 1060 -2.57 -21.67 -27.00
C ASP A 1060 -1.50 -22.76 -26.81
N THR A 1061 -0.66 -22.97 -27.83
CA THR A 1061 0.36 -24.02 -27.81
C THR A 1061 1.32 -23.88 -26.63
N PHE A 1062 1.68 -22.66 -26.24
CA PHE A 1062 2.57 -22.38 -25.11
C PHE A 1062 1.91 -22.59 -23.77
N GLY A 1063 0.66 -22.16 -23.59
CA GLY A 1063 -0.11 -22.40 -22.38
C GLY A 1063 -0.39 -23.89 -22.17
N ARG A 1064 -0.64 -24.65 -23.25
CA ARG A 1064 -0.74 -26.12 -23.20
C ARG A 1064 0.57 -26.77 -22.77
N GLN A 1065 1.71 -26.26 -23.24
CA GLN A 1065 3.03 -26.73 -22.82
C GLN A 1065 3.31 -26.39 -21.36
N TYR A 1066 3.02 -25.16 -20.94
CA TYR A 1066 3.18 -24.70 -19.57
C TYR A 1066 2.34 -25.54 -18.61
N MET A 1067 1.10 -25.88 -18.99
CA MET A 1067 0.24 -26.73 -18.18
C MET A 1067 0.81 -28.15 -18.00
N ALA A 1068 1.21 -28.79 -19.10
CA ALA A 1068 1.81 -30.12 -19.02
C ALA A 1068 3.11 -30.11 -18.19
N TYR A 1069 3.97 -29.10 -18.39
CA TYR A 1069 5.30 -29.01 -17.81
C TYR A 1069 5.31 -28.60 -16.33
N ASN A 1070 4.53 -27.58 -15.95
CA ASN A 1070 4.56 -26.98 -14.62
C ASN A 1070 3.43 -27.46 -13.70
N CYS A 1071 2.35 -28.03 -14.24
CA CYS A 1071 1.19 -28.42 -13.46
C CYS A 1071 1.06 -29.95 -13.34
N LEU A 1072 1.01 -30.66 -14.47
CA LEU A 1072 0.81 -32.11 -14.47
C LEU A 1072 2.11 -32.88 -14.22
N TYR A 1073 3.16 -32.60 -14.97
CA TYR A 1073 4.42 -33.35 -14.92
C TYR A 1073 5.02 -33.46 -13.51
N PRO A 1074 5.08 -32.40 -12.67
CA PRO A 1074 5.65 -32.51 -11.33
C PRO A 1074 4.96 -33.55 -10.43
N PHE A 1075 3.62 -33.63 -10.49
CA PHE A 1075 2.86 -34.65 -9.78
C PHE A 1075 3.14 -36.04 -10.36
N TYR A 1076 3.07 -36.18 -11.68
CA TYR A 1076 3.21 -37.47 -12.34
C TYR A 1076 4.61 -38.07 -12.20
N ILE A 1077 5.69 -37.29 -12.35
CA ILE A 1077 7.06 -37.79 -12.20
C ILE A 1077 7.33 -38.22 -10.76
N TRP A 1078 6.83 -37.46 -9.79
CA TRP A 1078 6.85 -37.89 -8.39
C TRP A 1078 6.07 -39.19 -8.22
N ALA A 1079 4.81 -39.26 -8.65
CA ALA A 1079 3.96 -40.43 -8.47
C ALA A 1079 4.50 -41.69 -9.18
N CYS A 1080 5.21 -41.53 -10.31
CA CYS A 1080 5.88 -42.61 -11.02
C CYS A 1080 7.13 -43.13 -10.29
N ALA A 1081 7.78 -42.31 -9.48
CA ALA A 1081 8.91 -42.72 -8.64
C ALA A 1081 8.46 -43.46 -7.37
N GLN A 1082 7.18 -43.37 -7.03
CA GLN A 1082 6.56 -44.04 -5.89
C GLN A 1082 5.87 -45.35 -6.30
#